data_AF-A0A497JV22-F1
#
_entry.id   AF-A0A497JV22-F1
#
_cell.length_a   1.000
_cell.length_b   1.000
_cell.length_c   1.000
_cell.angle_alpha   90.00
_cell.angle_beta   90.00
_cell.angle_gamma   90.00
#
_symmetry.space_group_name_H-M   'P 1'
#
loop_
_entity.id
_entity.type
_entity.pdbx_description
1 polymer ?
#
loop_
_entity_poly.entity_id
_entity_poly.type
_entity_poly.pdbx_seq_one_letter_code
_entity_poly.pdbx_strand_id
1 'polypeptide(L)'
;IQWTVNNATDGVSENMYVEIDGDTDKYSFMEPFENYITQPTPRDSDGLSVGDKFDDISMPKSVEHILPSSEVQGDIWTNKGGEGAGTDGGSFAIGESITIYFWVSEDMYIEIWDELPNGTTKVIGSGYVNGGRTYQITGVIGVPSGGRMLYLVDSSGKVLDSCYIIVLAEVKFRGIATTDEAYGQAVCYGSYYVKVRVKEILYDPENTLEVGKEYEVCYGSDPKNIRSGDRLEVYGISYIKAGPFQYYGRVVAKGDGYYVKVIDQLSTLVVYKTAVCTTGDDYFSIIQDAVNAANDGDTIIVCPGTYNENVYVDKSVEIRSYSQNPEDTVVKGLNFDDYVFYVTADDVKISGFTVAEAFFGIFLGSNNSRIENVNFSNITQEGILLYDSNNIIVNNTFHLTGMLVFDSYNNKVTNNTVNGKSLVYLENVNDYVVENAGQVIAVNSNNITVKNLDLSYTFVGIEFWNTSNSKIINNNISNTIRGIELDYSSNNTITNNNISNGLGIRLYRSNNNTIVNNIVSNNYLAMEFCYSSGNKIHLNNFIDNTDQVYTYRSTNIWNSSEKITYVYNGKQFTSYLGNYWSDYIGSDADGDGIGDIPYAIDGDADNYPLMEPWEYYCQPARTTPKPNVTVSYEWHDGYINLTIQLRNEGEESNFGGVHIRLENATFVSVDEGTFDSVTAYDIIDPEAVDRDPANHTMKIEEKPNVIELYVKGDSAQATARIKPGAGDGLKIYY
;
A
#
# COMPACT_ATOMS: atom_id res chain seq x y z
N ILE A 1 13.46 17.25 -15.65
CA ILE A 1 12.75 18.16 -16.58
C ILE A 1 11.51 18.65 -15.84
N GLN A 2 11.42 19.95 -15.53
CA GLN A 2 10.27 20.57 -14.85
C GLN A 2 9.12 20.81 -15.82
N TRP A 3 7.89 20.69 -15.35
CA TRP A 3 6.71 21.29 -16.00
C TRP A 3 5.89 22.07 -14.99
N THR A 4 5.50 23.28 -15.39
CA THR A 4 4.65 24.21 -14.65
C THR A 4 3.29 24.26 -15.35
N VAL A 5 2.18 24.12 -14.61
CA VAL A 5 0.83 24.34 -15.14
C VAL A 5 0.36 25.73 -14.71
N ASN A 6 0.18 26.63 -15.68
CA ASN A 6 -0.47 27.92 -15.46
C ASN A 6 -1.96 27.82 -15.78
N ASN A 7 -2.77 28.38 -14.87
CA ASN A 7 -4.24 28.50 -14.87
C ASN A 7 -4.95 28.44 -16.23
N ALA A 8 -5.99 27.60 -16.31
CA ALA A 8 -7.17 27.85 -17.12
C ALA A 8 -8.42 27.56 -16.29
N THR A 9 -9.24 28.59 -16.10
CA THR A 9 -10.62 28.52 -15.63
C THR A 9 -11.50 27.81 -16.64
N ASP A 10 -12.46 27.03 -16.12
CA ASP A 10 -13.65 26.45 -16.76
C ASP A 10 -13.48 25.28 -17.76
N GLY A 11 -14.12 24.15 -17.43
CA GLY A 11 -14.61 23.17 -18.41
C GLY A 11 -13.75 21.93 -18.62
N VAL A 12 -14.24 20.78 -18.15
CA VAL A 12 -13.68 19.45 -18.44
C VAL A 12 -14.02 19.05 -19.89
N SER A 13 -13.03 18.68 -20.70
CA SER A 13 -13.21 17.74 -21.81
C SER A 13 -11.91 17.03 -22.20
N GLU A 14 -12.08 15.80 -22.66
CA GLU A 14 -11.11 14.72 -22.88
C GLU A 14 -10.01 14.98 -23.94
N ASN A 15 -8.92 14.21 -23.79
CA ASN A 15 -7.87 13.84 -24.76
C ASN A 15 -6.59 14.70 -24.87
N MET A 16 -5.50 14.17 -24.30
CA MET A 16 -4.11 14.45 -24.71
C MET A 16 -3.70 13.46 -25.82
N TYR A 17 -3.05 13.93 -26.89
CA TYR A 17 -2.35 13.09 -27.86
C TYR A 17 -0.89 13.53 -28.05
N VAL A 18 -0.03 12.55 -28.32
CA VAL A 18 1.37 12.70 -28.73
C VAL A 18 1.44 12.65 -30.25
N GLU A 19 2.11 13.63 -30.87
CA GLU A 19 2.29 13.73 -32.32
C GLU A 19 3.65 13.13 -32.72
N ILE A 20 3.65 12.23 -33.71
CA ILE A 20 4.86 11.82 -34.45
C ILE A 20 4.67 12.27 -35.90
N ASP A 21 5.60 13.10 -36.35
CA ASP A 21 5.65 13.81 -37.63
C ASP A 21 6.08 12.89 -38.79
N GLY A 22 5.51 13.10 -39.99
CA GLY A 22 5.95 12.47 -41.24
C GLY A 22 4.89 12.22 -42.33
N ASP A 23 4.47 13.30 -43.03
CA ASP A 23 4.15 13.44 -44.48
C ASP A 23 3.65 12.22 -45.30
N THR A 24 2.63 12.27 -46.18
CA THR A 24 1.96 13.35 -46.94
C THR A 24 0.65 12.81 -47.59
N ASP A 25 -0.42 13.63 -47.61
CA ASP A 25 -1.45 13.85 -48.67
C ASP A 25 -2.08 12.65 -49.45
N LYS A 26 -3.40 12.43 -49.57
CA LYS A 26 -4.62 13.27 -49.59
C LYS A 26 -5.86 12.36 -49.46
N TYR A 27 -6.88 12.77 -48.68
CA TYR A 27 -8.27 13.02 -49.11
C TYR A 27 -9.08 13.57 -47.93
N SER A 28 -9.86 14.62 -48.20
CA SER A 28 -10.69 15.37 -47.24
C SER A 28 -12.13 14.87 -47.19
N PHE A 29 -12.63 14.73 -45.95
CA PHE A 29 -14.00 14.88 -45.46
C PHE A 29 -15.16 14.16 -46.20
N MET A 30 -15.60 13.06 -45.59
CA MET A 30 -17.02 12.80 -45.37
C MET A 30 -17.25 12.56 -43.87
N GLU A 31 -18.27 13.23 -43.35
CA GLU A 31 -18.81 13.12 -41.99
C GLU A 31 -19.10 11.67 -41.55
N PRO A 32 -19.21 11.40 -40.23
CA PRO A 32 -19.34 10.05 -39.73
C PRO A 32 -20.63 9.42 -40.23
N PHE A 33 -20.49 8.31 -40.95
CA PHE A 33 -21.59 7.37 -41.10
C PHE A 33 -21.94 6.86 -39.69
N GLU A 34 -23.07 7.32 -39.17
CA GLU A 34 -23.91 6.52 -38.28
C GLU A 34 -24.24 5.21 -39.02
N ASN A 35 -23.36 4.23 -38.93
CA ASN A 35 -23.75 2.84 -39.09
C ASN A 35 -24.09 2.33 -37.69
N TYR A 36 -25.38 2.30 -37.41
CA TYR A 36 -25.96 1.31 -36.52
C TYR A 36 -25.48 -0.08 -36.98
N ILE A 37 -24.35 -0.54 -36.47
CA ILE A 37 -24.20 -1.97 -36.20
C ILE A 37 -24.68 -2.10 -34.77
N THR A 38 -26.00 -2.22 -34.60
CA THR A 38 -26.48 -3.00 -33.48
C THR A 38 -25.80 -4.35 -33.61
N GLN A 39 -24.83 -4.67 -32.75
CA GLN A 39 -24.65 -6.07 -32.41
C GLN A 39 -26.04 -6.61 -32.08
N PRO A 40 -26.44 -7.77 -32.61
CA PRO A 40 -27.71 -8.36 -32.23
C PRO A 40 -27.60 -8.65 -30.74
N THR A 41 -28.16 -7.75 -29.93
CA THR A 41 -28.62 -8.11 -28.60
C THR A 41 -29.60 -9.28 -28.80
N PRO A 42 -29.57 -10.33 -27.96
CA PRO A 42 -30.47 -11.46 -28.09
C PRO A 42 -31.90 -10.97 -27.88
N ARG A 43 -32.53 -10.55 -28.98
CA ARG A 43 -33.89 -10.01 -28.99
C ARG A 43 -34.85 -10.75 -29.90
N ASP A 44 -34.41 -11.88 -30.45
CA ASP A 44 -35.31 -12.96 -30.85
C ASP A 44 -34.87 -14.21 -30.09
N SER A 45 -35.61 -14.52 -29.02
CA SER A 45 -35.32 -15.59 -28.08
C SER A 45 -35.61 -17.00 -28.63
N ASP A 46 -35.69 -17.19 -29.96
CA ASP A 46 -36.02 -18.47 -30.59
C ASP A 46 -35.20 -18.68 -31.87
N GLY A 47 -34.38 -19.73 -31.88
CA GLY A 47 -33.60 -20.21 -33.02
C GLY A 47 -32.28 -19.48 -33.28
N LEU A 48 -31.71 -19.65 -34.48
CA LEU A 48 -30.53 -18.91 -34.92
C LEU A 48 -30.89 -17.48 -35.39
N SER A 49 -30.02 -16.51 -35.11
CA SER A 49 -30.11 -15.13 -35.61
C SER A 49 -28.89 -14.81 -36.45
N VAL A 50 -29.07 -14.27 -37.66
CA VAL A 50 -27.99 -13.97 -38.62
C VAL A 50 -28.15 -12.56 -39.22
N GLY A 51 -27.10 -12.03 -39.86
CA GLY A 51 -27.15 -10.74 -40.56
C GLY A 51 -27.97 -10.76 -41.86
N ASP A 52 -28.35 -9.57 -42.35
CA ASP A 52 -29.33 -9.38 -43.43
C ASP A 52 -28.89 -9.83 -44.84
N LYS A 53 -27.64 -10.26 -45.05
CA LYS A 53 -27.09 -10.54 -46.40
C LYS A 53 -26.08 -11.69 -46.41
N PHE A 54 -26.03 -12.40 -47.54
CA PHE A 54 -24.99 -13.37 -47.85
C PHE A 54 -23.74 -12.67 -48.36
N ASP A 55 -22.59 -12.99 -47.76
CA ASP A 55 -21.30 -12.46 -48.17
C ASP A 55 -20.60 -13.46 -49.11
N ASP A 56 -20.29 -13.02 -50.33
CA ASP A 56 -19.47 -13.80 -51.28
C ASP A 56 -18.00 -13.72 -50.86
N ILE A 57 -17.44 -14.85 -50.46
CA ILE A 57 -16.05 -14.95 -50.00
C ILE A 57 -15.14 -15.60 -51.04
N SER A 58 -15.68 -15.94 -52.21
CA SER A 58 -14.89 -16.47 -53.31
C SER A 58 -14.18 -15.34 -54.05
N MET A 59 -12.86 -15.45 -54.26
CA MET A 59 -12.21 -14.69 -55.33
C MET A 59 -12.80 -15.17 -56.66
N PRO A 60 -13.05 -14.30 -57.65
CA PRO A 60 -13.60 -14.73 -58.93
C PRO A 60 -12.61 -15.72 -59.58
N LYS A 61 -12.86 -17.02 -59.43
CA LYS A 61 -12.08 -18.06 -60.09
C LYS A 61 -12.60 -18.18 -61.51
N SER A 62 -11.78 -17.78 -62.47
CA SER A 62 -11.95 -18.07 -63.88
C SER A 62 -11.52 -19.51 -64.17
N VAL A 63 -12.28 -20.54 -63.77
CA VAL A 63 -12.10 -21.90 -64.30
C VAL A 63 -13.42 -22.67 -64.27
N GLU A 64 -13.84 -23.13 -65.45
CA GLU A 64 -14.93 -24.07 -65.68
C GLU A 64 -14.69 -25.40 -64.95
N HIS A 65 -15.70 -25.89 -64.24
CA HIS A 65 -15.91 -27.32 -64.06
C HIS A 65 -17.29 -27.69 -64.62
N ILE A 66 -17.30 -28.18 -65.86
CA ILE A 66 -18.44 -28.88 -66.45
C ILE A 66 -18.35 -30.35 -66.00
N LEU A 67 -19.33 -30.80 -65.24
CA LEU A 67 -19.82 -32.18 -65.32
C LEU A 67 -21.35 -32.12 -65.47
N PRO A 68 -21.95 -32.84 -66.43
CA PRO A 68 -23.39 -32.83 -66.61
C PRO A 68 -24.02 -33.81 -65.60
N SER A 69 -24.51 -33.30 -64.47
CA SER A 69 -25.69 -33.90 -63.84
C SER A 69 -26.89 -33.08 -64.25
N SER A 70 -27.97 -33.71 -64.70
CA SER A 70 -29.24 -33.05 -65.01
C SER A 70 -29.97 -32.52 -63.76
N GLU A 71 -29.27 -32.36 -62.64
CA GLU A 71 -29.79 -31.92 -61.34
C GLU A 71 -28.85 -30.88 -60.74
N VAL A 72 -29.45 -29.80 -60.21
CA VAL A 72 -28.79 -28.76 -59.41
C VAL A 72 -28.22 -29.38 -58.13
N GLN A 73 -26.98 -29.04 -57.80
CA GLN A 73 -26.28 -29.49 -56.59
C GLN A 73 -25.98 -28.31 -55.65
N GLY A 74 -25.85 -28.60 -54.36
CA GLY A 74 -25.38 -27.66 -53.36
C GLY A 74 -24.70 -28.36 -52.18
N ASP A 75 -24.05 -27.58 -51.32
CA ASP A 75 -23.38 -28.04 -50.09
C ASP A 75 -23.54 -26.95 -49.01
N ILE A 76 -23.72 -27.34 -47.75
CA ILE A 76 -23.85 -26.42 -46.60
C ILE A 76 -23.08 -26.96 -45.38
N TRP A 77 -22.29 -26.08 -44.75
CA TRP A 77 -21.47 -26.43 -43.60
C TRP A 77 -21.24 -25.24 -42.67
N THR A 78 -20.49 -25.43 -41.57
CA THR A 78 -20.21 -24.39 -40.58
C THR A 78 -18.72 -24.18 -40.37
N ASN A 79 -18.36 -23.14 -39.61
CA ASN A 79 -16.99 -22.90 -39.14
C ASN A 79 -16.43 -23.98 -38.20
N LYS A 80 -17.24 -24.96 -37.77
CA LYS A 80 -16.80 -26.11 -36.96
C LYS A 80 -16.79 -27.44 -37.72
N GLY A 81 -17.16 -27.46 -39.00
CA GLY A 81 -17.15 -28.66 -39.83
C GLY A 81 -18.38 -28.77 -40.73
N GLY A 82 -18.59 -29.93 -41.35
CA GLY A 82 -19.76 -30.21 -42.16
C GLY A 82 -19.57 -30.13 -43.67
N GLU A 83 -18.35 -29.89 -44.17
CA GLU A 83 -18.08 -29.80 -45.61
C GLU A 83 -18.18 -31.19 -46.27
N GLY A 84 -19.13 -31.34 -47.21
CA GLY A 84 -19.46 -32.60 -47.87
C GLY A 84 -20.70 -33.29 -47.31
N ALA A 85 -21.50 -33.86 -48.21
CA ALA A 85 -22.84 -34.40 -47.93
C ALA A 85 -22.89 -35.32 -46.69
N GLY A 86 -23.71 -34.93 -45.70
CA GLY A 86 -24.02 -35.72 -44.50
C GLY A 86 -22.94 -35.72 -43.41
N THR A 87 -22.03 -34.74 -43.41
CA THR A 87 -21.01 -34.59 -42.36
C THR A 87 -21.49 -33.67 -41.22
N ASP A 88 -20.92 -33.86 -40.02
CA ASP A 88 -21.32 -33.15 -38.79
C ASP A 88 -20.82 -31.69 -38.80
N GLY A 89 -21.75 -30.75 -38.67
CA GLY A 89 -21.51 -29.31 -38.60
C GLY A 89 -20.99 -28.82 -37.26
N GLY A 90 -20.80 -29.71 -36.29
CA GLY A 90 -20.18 -29.41 -35.01
C GLY A 90 -21.14 -28.94 -33.91
N SER A 91 -20.58 -28.72 -32.73
CA SER A 91 -21.33 -28.33 -31.52
C SER A 91 -21.13 -26.86 -31.17
N PHE A 92 -22.19 -26.16 -30.77
CA PHE A 92 -22.16 -24.74 -30.41
C PHE A 92 -22.84 -24.48 -29.07
N ALA A 93 -22.34 -23.52 -28.30
CA ALA A 93 -23.00 -23.02 -27.10
C ALA A 93 -24.07 -21.97 -27.45
N ILE A 94 -25.08 -21.82 -26.59
CA ILE A 94 -26.05 -20.71 -26.72
C ILE A 94 -25.32 -19.38 -26.51
N GLY A 95 -25.50 -18.44 -27.43
CA GLY A 95 -24.78 -17.17 -27.48
C GLY A 95 -23.45 -17.23 -28.24
N GLU A 96 -23.01 -18.41 -28.68
CA GLU A 96 -21.82 -18.55 -29.52
C GLU A 96 -22.08 -18.05 -30.94
N SER A 97 -21.08 -17.41 -31.54
CA SER A 97 -21.11 -17.06 -32.96
C SER A 97 -20.95 -18.30 -33.84
N ILE A 98 -21.75 -18.38 -34.89
CA ILE A 98 -21.66 -19.41 -35.93
C ILE A 98 -21.52 -18.73 -37.29
N THR A 99 -20.64 -19.26 -38.12
CA THR A 99 -20.57 -18.92 -39.55
C THR A 99 -20.99 -20.13 -40.35
N ILE A 100 -22.02 -19.96 -41.16
CA ILE A 100 -22.54 -20.97 -42.08
C ILE A 100 -22.00 -20.65 -43.46
N TYR A 101 -21.42 -21.65 -44.11
CA TYR A 101 -20.93 -21.60 -45.47
C TYR A 101 -21.83 -22.41 -46.38
N PHE A 102 -22.00 -21.99 -47.62
CA PHE A 102 -22.73 -22.78 -48.60
C PHE A 102 -22.25 -22.50 -50.03
N TRP A 103 -22.55 -23.45 -50.91
CA TRP A 103 -22.22 -23.41 -52.33
C TRP A 103 -23.34 -24.03 -53.16
N VAL A 104 -23.58 -23.54 -54.37
CA VAL A 104 -24.53 -24.10 -55.35
C VAL A 104 -23.93 -24.18 -56.76
N SER A 105 -24.39 -25.13 -57.57
CA SER A 105 -23.84 -25.40 -58.90
C SER A 105 -24.29 -24.42 -60.00
N GLU A 106 -25.44 -23.75 -59.84
CA GLU A 106 -26.03 -22.84 -60.83
C GLU A 106 -26.55 -21.55 -60.16
N ASP A 107 -26.76 -20.49 -60.95
CA ASP A 107 -27.34 -19.24 -60.46
C ASP A 107 -28.80 -19.46 -60.02
N MET A 108 -29.13 -19.15 -58.77
CA MET A 108 -30.50 -19.35 -58.26
C MET A 108 -30.81 -18.54 -57.01
N TYR A 109 -32.10 -18.45 -56.68
CA TYR A 109 -32.57 -17.99 -55.38
C TYR A 109 -32.58 -19.17 -54.39
N ILE A 110 -31.99 -18.96 -53.22
CA ILE A 110 -31.89 -19.94 -52.15
C ILE A 110 -32.46 -19.42 -50.84
N GLU A 111 -32.83 -20.35 -49.97
CA GLU A 111 -33.13 -20.12 -48.57
C GLU A 111 -32.27 -21.06 -47.69
N ILE A 112 -31.91 -20.58 -46.51
CA ILE A 112 -31.28 -21.38 -45.46
C ILE A 112 -32.28 -21.51 -44.32
N TRP A 113 -32.64 -22.75 -43.97
CA TRP A 113 -33.59 -23.04 -42.89
C TRP A 113 -32.86 -23.62 -41.68
N ASP A 114 -33.21 -23.17 -40.47
CA ASP A 114 -32.84 -23.74 -39.18
C ASP A 114 -34.02 -24.55 -38.65
N GLU A 115 -33.92 -25.88 -38.64
CA GLU A 115 -34.88 -26.77 -37.99
C GLU A 115 -34.51 -26.97 -36.52
N LEU A 116 -35.39 -26.51 -35.64
CA LEU A 116 -35.26 -26.64 -34.19
C LEU A 116 -35.54 -28.09 -33.75
N PRO A 117 -35.09 -28.49 -32.55
CA PRO A 117 -35.26 -29.86 -32.03
C PRO A 117 -36.72 -30.35 -31.95
N ASN A 118 -37.69 -29.44 -31.94
CA ASN A 118 -39.11 -29.76 -31.94
C ASN A 118 -39.70 -29.97 -33.36
N GLY A 119 -38.87 -29.93 -34.40
CA GLY A 119 -39.25 -30.04 -35.81
C GLY A 119 -39.78 -28.76 -36.46
N THR A 120 -39.73 -27.62 -35.76
CA THR A 120 -40.14 -26.33 -36.33
C THR A 120 -38.99 -25.73 -37.13
N THR A 121 -39.26 -25.27 -38.35
CA THR A 121 -38.26 -24.63 -39.21
C THR A 121 -38.38 -23.12 -39.20
N LYS A 122 -37.24 -22.43 -39.22
CA LYS A 122 -37.12 -20.97 -39.34
C LYS A 122 -36.21 -20.63 -40.52
N VAL A 123 -36.67 -19.79 -41.44
CA VAL A 123 -35.80 -19.25 -42.50
C VAL A 123 -34.86 -18.23 -41.86
N ILE A 124 -33.56 -18.48 -41.96
CA ILE A 124 -32.52 -17.64 -41.35
C ILE A 124 -31.80 -16.79 -42.40
N GLY A 125 -31.69 -17.25 -43.65
CA GLY A 125 -31.14 -16.43 -44.73
C GLY A 125 -31.86 -16.72 -46.04
N SER A 126 -31.97 -15.73 -46.93
CA SER A 126 -32.50 -15.93 -48.28
C SER A 126 -31.94 -14.91 -49.26
N GLY A 127 -31.86 -15.27 -50.53
CA GLY A 127 -31.28 -14.38 -51.54
C GLY A 127 -30.91 -15.05 -52.85
N TYR A 128 -30.64 -14.24 -53.86
CA TYR A 128 -30.12 -14.70 -55.14
C TYR A 128 -28.60 -14.82 -55.08
N VAL A 129 -28.06 -15.96 -55.54
CA VAL A 129 -26.63 -16.27 -55.53
C VAL A 129 -26.17 -16.76 -56.90
N ASN A 130 -24.91 -16.53 -57.22
CA ASN A 130 -24.30 -17.01 -58.46
C ASN A 130 -23.71 -18.40 -58.24
N GLY A 131 -23.96 -19.31 -59.18
CA GLY A 131 -23.44 -20.67 -59.18
C GLY A 131 -21.92 -20.69 -59.24
N GLY A 132 -21.32 -21.73 -58.64
CA GLY A 132 -19.87 -21.92 -58.61
C GLY A 132 -19.13 -21.07 -57.57
N ARG A 133 -19.83 -20.30 -56.74
CA ARG A 133 -19.27 -19.46 -55.67
C ARG A 133 -19.64 -19.94 -54.29
N THR A 134 -18.74 -19.72 -53.34
CA THR A 134 -18.98 -20.01 -51.91
C THR A 134 -19.39 -18.73 -51.21
N TYR A 135 -20.50 -18.81 -50.49
CA TYR A 135 -21.06 -17.73 -49.71
C TYR A 135 -20.97 -18.09 -48.22
N GLN A 136 -20.99 -17.06 -47.37
CA GLN A 136 -21.13 -17.23 -45.93
C GLN A 136 -22.24 -16.36 -45.36
N ILE A 137 -22.76 -16.77 -44.21
CA ILE A 137 -23.60 -15.97 -43.34
C ILE A 137 -23.19 -16.19 -41.89
N THR A 138 -23.06 -15.12 -41.13
CA THR A 138 -22.66 -15.19 -39.71
C THR A 138 -23.81 -14.79 -38.81
N GLY A 139 -23.91 -15.48 -37.66
CA GLY A 139 -24.97 -15.29 -36.69
C GLY A 139 -24.57 -15.71 -35.28
N VAL A 140 -25.56 -15.73 -34.38
CA VAL A 140 -25.44 -16.12 -32.98
C VAL A 140 -26.50 -17.18 -32.65
N ILE A 141 -26.07 -18.27 -32.00
CA ILE A 141 -26.92 -19.41 -31.62
C ILE A 141 -27.87 -19.00 -30.49
N GLY A 142 -29.19 -19.11 -30.71
CA GLY A 142 -30.21 -18.92 -29.67
C GLY A 142 -30.74 -20.25 -29.10
N VAL A 143 -31.80 -20.19 -28.29
CA VAL A 143 -32.49 -21.37 -27.72
C VAL A 143 -33.49 -21.99 -28.72
N PRO A 144 -33.90 -23.26 -28.57
CA PRO A 144 -33.48 -24.25 -27.58
C PRO A 144 -32.27 -25.09 -28.03
N SER A 145 -31.53 -25.58 -27.05
CA SER A 145 -30.49 -26.59 -27.13
C SER A 145 -31.04 -27.92 -27.65
N GLY A 146 -30.13 -28.74 -28.19
CA GLY A 146 -30.45 -29.98 -28.86
C GLY A 146 -29.95 -30.02 -30.30
N GLY A 147 -30.25 -31.11 -30.99
CA GLY A 147 -29.90 -31.29 -32.39
C GLY A 147 -30.71 -30.38 -33.29
N ARG A 148 -30.04 -29.72 -34.24
CA ARG A 148 -30.66 -28.88 -35.26
C ARG A 148 -30.18 -29.30 -36.64
N MET A 149 -31.04 -29.11 -37.63
CA MET A 149 -30.69 -29.31 -39.04
C MET A 149 -30.71 -27.97 -39.75
N LEU A 150 -29.59 -27.61 -40.36
CA LEU A 150 -29.51 -26.50 -41.31
C LEU A 150 -29.78 -27.06 -42.70
N TYR A 151 -30.72 -26.47 -43.44
CA TYR A 151 -31.04 -26.87 -44.81
C TYR A 151 -30.70 -25.78 -45.79
N LEU A 152 -30.06 -26.16 -46.90
CA LEU A 152 -29.95 -25.32 -48.10
C LEU A 152 -31.07 -25.69 -49.06
N VAL A 153 -31.96 -24.73 -49.36
CA VAL A 153 -33.21 -24.98 -50.08
C VAL A 153 -33.27 -24.09 -51.33
N ASP A 154 -33.70 -24.66 -52.47
CA ASP A 154 -33.90 -23.91 -53.70
C ASP A 154 -35.28 -23.23 -53.79
N SER A 155 -35.46 -22.35 -54.79
CA SER A 155 -36.73 -21.64 -55.04
C SER A 155 -37.98 -22.50 -55.28
N SER A 156 -37.83 -23.82 -55.52
CA SER A 156 -38.96 -24.76 -55.62
C SER A 156 -39.31 -25.42 -54.29
N GLY A 157 -38.50 -25.19 -53.25
CA GLY A 157 -38.59 -25.85 -51.96
C GLY A 157 -37.83 -27.18 -51.88
N LYS A 158 -36.98 -27.52 -52.86
CA LYS A 158 -36.16 -28.73 -52.82
C LYS A 158 -34.93 -28.49 -51.93
N VAL A 159 -34.70 -29.37 -50.97
CA VAL A 159 -33.46 -29.40 -50.17
C VAL A 159 -32.32 -29.88 -51.07
N LEU A 160 -31.30 -29.03 -51.21
CA LEU A 160 -30.09 -29.31 -51.98
C LEU A 160 -29.05 -30.05 -51.14
N ASP A 161 -28.90 -29.64 -49.86
CA ASP A 161 -28.06 -30.29 -48.88
C ASP A 161 -28.48 -29.90 -47.45
N SER A 162 -27.95 -30.61 -46.45
CA SER A 162 -28.24 -30.37 -45.04
C SER A 162 -27.06 -30.62 -44.12
N CYS A 163 -26.91 -29.78 -43.10
CA CYS A 163 -25.86 -29.86 -42.09
C CYS A 163 -26.47 -30.04 -40.70
N TYR A 164 -26.07 -31.08 -39.97
CA TYR A 164 -26.51 -31.28 -38.58
C TYR A 164 -25.59 -30.53 -37.63
N ILE A 165 -26.16 -29.79 -36.68
CA ILE A 165 -25.41 -29.16 -35.58
C ILE A 165 -26.00 -29.56 -34.23
N ILE A 166 -25.19 -29.51 -33.18
CA ILE A 166 -25.64 -29.73 -31.80
C ILE A 166 -25.52 -28.44 -31.02
N VAL A 167 -26.62 -27.95 -30.45
CA VAL A 167 -26.60 -26.81 -29.54
C VAL A 167 -26.54 -27.32 -28.09
N LEU A 168 -25.53 -26.90 -27.33
CA LEU A 168 -25.28 -27.34 -25.95
C LEU A 168 -25.97 -26.41 -24.94
N ALA A 169 -26.61 -27.00 -23.93
CA ALA A 169 -27.22 -26.28 -22.80
C ALA A 169 -26.19 -26.05 -21.68
N GLU A 170 -25.28 -25.09 -21.84
CA GLU A 170 -24.30 -24.79 -20.79
C GLU A 170 -24.95 -24.12 -19.57
N VAL A 171 -24.48 -24.52 -18.38
CA VAL A 171 -24.91 -23.96 -17.10
C VAL A 171 -23.71 -23.70 -16.19
N LYS A 172 -23.78 -22.61 -15.43
CA LYS A 172 -22.83 -22.26 -14.36
C LYS A 172 -23.59 -21.92 -13.09
N PHE A 173 -23.23 -22.51 -11.96
CA PHE A 173 -23.91 -22.25 -10.69
C PHE A 173 -23.00 -22.52 -9.47
N ARG A 174 -23.37 -21.95 -8.33
CA ARG A 174 -22.80 -22.26 -7.02
C ARG A 174 -23.79 -23.02 -6.17
N GLY A 175 -23.31 -23.99 -5.41
CA GLY A 175 -24.15 -24.86 -4.61
C GLY A 175 -23.43 -25.50 -3.44
N ILE A 176 -24.15 -26.34 -2.70
CA ILE A 176 -23.60 -27.11 -1.58
C ILE A 176 -23.72 -28.60 -1.93
N ALA A 177 -22.62 -29.33 -1.80
CA ALA A 177 -22.60 -30.78 -1.91
C ALA A 177 -23.50 -31.39 -0.81
N THR A 178 -24.47 -32.22 -1.19
CA THR A 178 -25.37 -32.91 -0.25
C THR A 178 -24.99 -34.37 -0.04
N THR A 179 -24.00 -34.84 -0.78
CA THR A 179 -23.38 -36.16 -0.64
C THR A 179 -21.87 -36.01 -0.72
N ASP A 180 -21.14 -36.98 -0.20
CA ASP A 180 -19.74 -37.17 -0.57
C ASP A 180 -19.65 -37.54 -2.06
N GLU A 181 -18.51 -37.28 -2.71
CA GLU A 181 -18.28 -37.74 -4.07
C GLU A 181 -18.27 -39.27 -4.16
N ALA A 182 -18.78 -39.80 -5.27
CA ALA A 182 -18.82 -41.23 -5.54
C ALA A 182 -18.41 -41.52 -6.99
N TYR A 183 -17.85 -42.71 -7.22
CA TYR A 183 -17.54 -43.17 -8.57
C TYR A 183 -18.75 -43.89 -9.19
N GLY A 184 -19.22 -43.43 -10.35
CA GLY A 184 -20.50 -43.84 -10.92
C GLY A 184 -20.39 -44.63 -12.23
N GLN A 185 -20.15 -45.94 -12.17
CA GLN A 185 -20.07 -46.80 -13.37
C GLN A 185 -21.41 -46.90 -14.14
N ALA A 186 -22.56 -46.77 -13.46
CA ALA A 186 -23.90 -46.80 -14.06
C ALA A 186 -24.59 -45.43 -14.17
N VAL A 187 -24.20 -44.45 -13.33
CA VAL A 187 -24.88 -43.14 -13.22
C VAL A 187 -24.21 -42.08 -14.11
N CYS A 188 -22.87 -42.12 -14.19
CA CYS A 188 -22.06 -41.17 -14.96
C CYS A 188 -21.04 -41.90 -15.86
N TYR A 189 -21.32 -43.16 -16.21
CA TYR A 189 -20.56 -43.97 -17.18
C TYR A 189 -19.03 -43.98 -16.94
N GLY A 190 -18.63 -44.27 -15.71
CA GLY A 190 -17.21 -44.41 -15.34
C GLY A 190 -16.52 -43.07 -15.06
N SER A 191 -17.25 -42.15 -14.42
CA SER A 191 -16.77 -40.83 -13.98
C SER A 191 -17.25 -40.56 -12.55
N TYR A 192 -16.63 -39.59 -11.87
CA TYR A 192 -17.05 -39.20 -10.52
C TYR A 192 -18.33 -38.37 -10.56
N TYR A 193 -19.10 -38.38 -9.47
CA TYR A 193 -20.29 -37.57 -9.35
C TYR A 193 -20.58 -37.16 -7.91
N VAL A 194 -21.31 -36.07 -7.77
CA VAL A 194 -21.76 -35.52 -6.50
C VAL A 194 -23.15 -34.92 -6.65
N LYS A 195 -23.97 -34.96 -5.60
CA LYS A 195 -25.24 -34.23 -5.58
C LYS A 195 -25.03 -32.83 -5.05
N VAL A 196 -25.53 -31.83 -5.78
CA VAL A 196 -25.34 -30.42 -5.45
C VAL A 196 -26.68 -29.73 -5.34
N ARG A 197 -26.94 -29.12 -4.17
CA ARG A 197 -28.08 -28.22 -3.99
C ARG A 197 -27.70 -26.83 -4.48
N VAL A 198 -28.40 -26.34 -5.51
CA VAL A 198 -28.15 -25.03 -6.10
C VAL A 198 -28.45 -23.93 -5.08
N LYS A 199 -27.53 -22.99 -4.94
CA LYS A 199 -27.67 -21.79 -4.08
C LYS A 199 -27.76 -20.52 -4.91
N GLU A 200 -27.03 -20.46 -6.00
CA GLU A 200 -26.95 -19.31 -6.89
C GLU A 200 -26.74 -19.80 -8.32
N ILE A 201 -27.51 -19.30 -9.27
CA ILE A 201 -27.35 -19.60 -10.70
C ILE A 201 -26.59 -18.43 -11.32
N LEU A 202 -25.42 -18.72 -11.89
CA LEU A 202 -24.55 -17.72 -12.52
C LEU A 202 -24.81 -17.62 -14.04
N TYR A 203 -25.20 -18.73 -14.67
CA TYR A 203 -25.54 -18.83 -16.09
C TYR A 203 -26.45 -20.04 -16.34
N ASP A 204 -27.62 -19.83 -16.96
CA ASP A 204 -28.56 -20.89 -17.35
C ASP A 204 -29.58 -20.33 -18.37
N PRO A 205 -29.20 -20.22 -19.65
CA PRO A 205 -30.00 -19.53 -20.67
C PRO A 205 -31.36 -20.20 -20.94
N GLU A 206 -31.52 -21.46 -20.53
CA GLU A 206 -32.75 -22.23 -20.72
C GLU A 206 -33.63 -22.34 -19.47
N ASN A 207 -33.21 -21.76 -18.35
CA ASN A 207 -33.89 -21.91 -17.06
C ASN A 207 -34.15 -23.40 -16.75
N THR A 208 -33.09 -24.21 -16.79
CA THR A 208 -33.10 -25.64 -16.47
C THR A 208 -32.86 -25.92 -14.99
N LEU A 209 -32.23 -24.99 -14.29
CA LEU A 209 -31.87 -25.07 -12.88
C LEU A 209 -32.86 -24.27 -12.01
N GLU A 210 -33.06 -24.75 -10.78
CA GLU A 210 -33.89 -24.09 -9.77
C GLU A 210 -33.07 -23.92 -8.48
N VAL A 211 -33.04 -22.70 -7.94
CA VAL A 211 -32.40 -22.42 -6.64
C VAL A 211 -33.10 -23.24 -5.54
N GLY A 212 -32.30 -23.93 -4.72
CA GLY A 212 -32.77 -24.80 -3.64
C GLY A 212 -33.01 -26.25 -4.06
N LYS A 213 -33.03 -26.56 -5.37
CA LYS A 213 -33.16 -27.92 -5.89
C LYS A 213 -31.80 -28.61 -5.98
N GLU A 214 -31.84 -29.94 -5.91
CA GLU A 214 -30.66 -30.79 -5.95
C GLU A 214 -30.53 -31.46 -7.32
N TYR A 215 -29.31 -31.43 -7.86
CA TYR A 215 -28.98 -32.05 -9.14
C TYR A 215 -27.75 -32.96 -8.99
N GLU A 216 -27.73 -34.07 -9.72
CA GLU A 216 -26.54 -34.90 -9.86
C GLU A 216 -25.59 -34.25 -10.86
N VAL A 217 -24.35 -34.00 -10.41
CA VAL A 217 -23.28 -33.42 -11.23
C VAL A 217 -22.24 -34.50 -11.51
N CYS A 218 -22.12 -34.90 -12.77
CA CYS A 218 -21.08 -35.81 -13.25
C CYS A 218 -19.84 -35.00 -13.66
N TYR A 219 -18.64 -35.37 -13.21
CA TYR A 219 -17.38 -34.75 -13.63
C TYR A 219 -16.32 -35.82 -13.87
N GLY A 220 -15.19 -35.45 -14.49
CA GLY A 220 -14.18 -36.33 -15.10
C GLY A 220 -13.63 -37.52 -14.28
N SER A 221 -12.51 -38.08 -14.75
CA SER A 221 -11.93 -39.31 -14.17
C SER A 221 -11.18 -39.11 -12.85
N ASP A 222 -10.92 -37.88 -12.44
CA ASP A 222 -10.09 -37.57 -11.27
C ASP A 222 -10.97 -37.20 -10.07
N PRO A 223 -10.80 -37.88 -8.91
CA PRO A 223 -11.50 -37.51 -7.69
C PRO A 223 -11.13 -36.09 -7.24
N LYS A 224 -12.09 -35.37 -6.69
CA LYS A 224 -11.95 -34.00 -6.16
C LYS A 224 -12.03 -33.96 -4.63
N ASN A 225 -12.13 -35.10 -3.98
CA ASN A 225 -12.29 -35.29 -2.53
C ASN A 225 -13.47 -34.51 -1.93
N ILE A 226 -14.54 -34.31 -2.70
CA ILE A 226 -15.72 -33.55 -2.26
C ILE A 226 -16.46 -34.29 -1.15
N ARG A 227 -16.78 -33.59 -0.07
CA ARG A 227 -17.57 -34.07 1.06
C ARG A 227 -18.92 -33.36 1.12
N SER A 228 -19.91 -34.06 1.68
CA SER A 228 -21.19 -33.45 2.01
C SER A 228 -20.99 -32.22 2.90
N GLY A 229 -21.49 -31.07 2.46
CA GLY A 229 -21.33 -29.77 3.12
C GLY A 229 -20.38 -28.82 2.39
N ASP A 230 -19.50 -29.32 1.52
CA ASP A 230 -18.60 -28.48 0.73
C ASP A 230 -19.39 -27.54 -0.19
N ARG A 231 -18.92 -26.31 -0.33
CA ARG A 231 -19.44 -25.38 -1.31
C ARG A 231 -18.74 -25.62 -2.65
N LEU A 232 -19.50 -25.59 -3.73
CA LEU A 232 -19.00 -25.92 -5.07
C LEU A 232 -19.36 -24.82 -6.06
N GLU A 233 -18.43 -24.50 -6.95
CA GLU A 233 -18.74 -23.86 -8.23
C GLU A 233 -18.71 -24.92 -9.34
N VAL A 234 -19.77 -24.98 -10.14
CA VAL A 234 -19.95 -25.97 -11.20
C VAL A 234 -20.16 -25.25 -12.53
N TYR A 235 -19.43 -25.66 -13.56
CA TYR A 235 -19.63 -25.26 -14.95
C TYR A 235 -19.69 -26.50 -15.85
N GLY A 236 -20.78 -26.69 -16.58
CA GLY A 236 -21.02 -27.90 -17.37
C GLY A 236 -22.25 -27.83 -18.26
N ILE A 237 -22.61 -28.96 -18.88
CA ILE A 237 -23.78 -29.09 -19.76
C ILE A 237 -24.97 -29.64 -18.97
N SER A 238 -26.12 -29.00 -19.09
CA SER A 238 -27.39 -29.38 -18.48
C SER A 238 -28.16 -30.34 -19.39
N TYR A 239 -28.50 -31.52 -18.87
CA TYR A 239 -29.38 -32.49 -19.52
C TYR A 239 -30.68 -32.67 -18.72
N ILE A 240 -31.11 -31.61 -18.02
CA ILE A 240 -32.29 -31.66 -17.12
C ILE A 240 -33.59 -31.85 -17.89
N LYS A 241 -33.77 -31.15 -19.02
CA LYS A 241 -35.01 -31.19 -19.81
C LYS A 241 -34.95 -32.25 -20.93
N ALA A 242 -33.78 -32.41 -21.56
CA ALA A 242 -33.54 -33.33 -22.66
C ALA A 242 -32.06 -33.71 -22.72
N GLY A 243 -31.74 -34.89 -23.26
CA GLY A 243 -30.36 -35.37 -23.36
C GLY A 243 -30.29 -36.87 -23.66
N PRO A 244 -29.08 -37.42 -23.89
CA PRO A 244 -28.90 -38.86 -24.01
C PRO A 244 -29.40 -39.54 -22.73
N PHE A 245 -30.04 -40.70 -22.86
CA PHE A 245 -30.70 -41.42 -21.76
C PHE A 245 -29.82 -41.57 -20.51
N GLN A 246 -28.51 -41.71 -20.70
CA GLN A 246 -27.52 -41.82 -19.64
C GLN A 246 -27.34 -40.56 -18.76
N TYR A 247 -27.51 -39.35 -19.32
CA TYR A 247 -27.32 -38.09 -18.61
C TYR A 247 -28.62 -37.34 -18.31
N TYR A 248 -29.76 -37.91 -18.71
CA TYR A 248 -31.07 -37.32 -18.47
C TYR A 248 -31.28 -37.00 -16.98
N GLY A 249 -31.59 -35.74 -16.68
CA GLY A 249 -31.78 -35.24 -15.32
C GLY A 249 -30.49 -34.80 -14.59
N ARG A 250 -29.36 -34.66 -15.29
CA ARG A 250 -28.04 -34.36 -14.69
C ARG A 250 -27.37 -33.13 -15.30
N VAL A 251 -26.36 -32.63 -14.59
CA VAL A 251 -25.35 -31.71 -15.15
C VAL A 251 -24.06 -32.48 -15.38
N VAL A 252 -23.44 -32.31 -16.55
CA VAL A 252 -22.20 -33.00 -16.94
C VAL A 252 -21.09 -31.97 -17.14
N ALA A 253 -20.14 -31.95 -16.22
CA ALA A 253 -18.95 -31.10 -16.24
C ALA A 253 -17.72 -31.91 -16.69
N LYS A 254 -17.71 -32.33 -17.97
CA LYS A 254 -16.65 -33.17 -18.56
C LYS A 254 -16.30 -32.66 -19.95
N GLY A 255 -15.02 -32.41 -20.20
CA GLY A 255 -14.51 -31.88 -21.47
C GLY A 255 -13.72 -30.59 -21.26
N ASP A 256 -13.17 -30.04 -22.34
CA ASP A 256 -12.35 -28.84 -22.29
C ASP A 256 -13.19 -27.64 -21.82
N GLY A 257 -12.75 -27.02 -20.72
CA GLY A 257 -13.38 -25.83 -20.13
C GLY A 257 -14.42 -26.09 -19.04
N TYR A 258 -14.98 -27.31 -18.91
CA TYR A 258 -15.97 -27.63 -17.85
C TYR A 258 -15.31 -28.11 -16.56
N TYR A 259 -15.89 -27.75 -15.40
CA TYR A 259 -15.29 -28.07 -14.10
C TYR A 259 -16.30 -28.18 -12.95
N VAL A 260 -15.86 -28.89 -11.90
CA VAL A 260 -16.40 -28.83 -10.54
C VAL A 260 -15.24 -28.39 -9.63
N LYS A 261 -15.39 -27.25 -8.98
CA LYS A 261 -14.39 -26.66 -8.08
C LYS A 261 -14.97 -26.60 -6.67
N VAL A 262 -14.28 -27.17 -5.69
CA VAL A 262 -14.56 -26.91 -4.27
C VAL A 262 -14.16 -25.47 -3.99
N ILE A 263 -15.09 -24.69 -3.45
CA ILE A 263 -14.90 -23.30 -3.04
C ILE A 263 -15.09 -23.24 -1.51
N ASP A 264 -14.37 -22.35 -0.84
CA ASP A 264 -14.43 -22.12 0.61
C ASP A 264 -13.87 -23.26 1.52
N GLN A 265 -12.97 -24.12 1.00
CA GLN A 265 -12.08 -24.87 1.89
C GLN A 265 -10.85 -24.01 2.18
N LEU A 266 -10.76 -23.53 3.43
CA LEU A 266 -9.58 -22.82 3.90
C LEU A 266 -8.37 -23.75 3.76
N SER A 267 -7.40 -23.31 2.98
CA SER A 267 -6.17 -24.04 2.71
C SER A 267 -5.03 -23.47 3.55
N THR A 268 -4.07 -24.33 3.89
CA THR A 268 -2.80 -23.95 4.50
C THR A 268 -1.70 -24.00 3.44
N LEU A 269 -1.23 -22.83 3.00
CA LEU A 269 -0.14 -22.71 2.04
C LEU A 269 1.17 -22.53 2.81
N VAL A 270 2.22 -23.26 2.43
CA VAL A 270 3.52 -23.24 3.14
C VAL A 270 4.61 -22.64 2.28
N VAL A 271 5.26 -21.59 2.78
CA VAL A 271 6.39 -20.92 2.13
C VAL A 271 7.70 -21.37 2.78
N TYR A 272 8.66 -21.84 1.99
CA TYR A 272 9.95 -22.34 2.48
C TYR A 272 11.09 -22.14 1.46
N LYS A 273 12.32 -21.92 1.93
CA LYS A 273 13.52 -21.83 1.06
C LYS A 273 14.27 -23.14 0.85
N THR A 274 14.53 -23.87 1.93
CA THR A 274 15.42 -25.05 1.91
C THR A 274 14.71 -26.32 2.34
N ALA A 275 13.98 -26.26 3.45
CA ALA A 275 13.22 -27.37 3.99
C ALA A 275 11.88 -26.90 4.52
N VAL A 276 10.87 -27.71 4.28
CA VAL A 276 9.52 -27.52 4.79
C VAL A 276 9.51 -27.65 6.32
N CYS A 277 8.95 -26.65 7.00
CA CYS A 277 8.83 -26.62 8.47
C CYS A 277 7.51 -27.24 8.98
N THR A 278 6.50 -27.43 8.12
CA THR A 278 5.20 -28.01 8.45
C THR A 278 4.49 -28.59 7.23
N THR A 279 3.50 -29.45 7.43
CA THR A 279 2.62 -29.90 6.34
C THR A 279 1.61 -28.83 5.98
N GLY A 280 1.46 -28.54 4.69
CA GLY A 280 0.38 -27.74 4.10
C GLY A 280 -0.23 -28.44 2.90
N ASP A 281 -1.29 -27.83 2.36
CA ASP A 281 -1.99 -28.30 1.16
C ASP A 281 -1.14 -28.04 -0.09
N ASP A 282 -0.48 -26.87 -0.15
CA ASP A 282 0.42 -26.46 -1.23
C ASP A 282 1.70 -25.80 -0.69
N TYR A 283 2.75 -25.77 -1.53
CA TYR A 283 4.10 -25.37 -1.14
C TYR A 283 4.71 -24.37 -2.14
N PHE A 284 5.31 -23.29 -1.61
CA PHE A 284 5.86 -22.17 -2.39
C PHE A 284 7.27 -21.79 -1.90
N SER A 285 8.07 -21.18 -2.76
CA SER A 285 9.42 -20.69 -2.40
C SER A 285 9.49 -19.21 -2.03
N ILE A 286 8.45 -18.44 -2.37
CA ILE A 286 8.30 -17.01 -2.08
C ILE A 286 6.89 -16.73 -1.57
N ILE A 287 6.73 -15.67 -0.78
CA ILE A 287 5.46 -15.32 -0.12
C ILE A 287 4.43 -14.85 -1.15
N GLN A 288 4.84 -14.04 -2.13
CA GLN A 288 3.91 -13.50 -3.12
C GLN A 288 3.19 -14.60 -3.92
N ASP A 289 3.87 -15.68 -4.30
CA ASP A 289 3.23 -16.78 -5.03
C ASP A 289 2.17 -17.50 -4.20
N ALA A 290 2.40 -17.63 -2.88
CA ALA A 290 1.39 -18.17 -1.98
C ALA A 290 0.17 -17.22 -1.88
N VAL A 291 0.37 -15.91 -1.80
CA VAL A 291 -0.73 -14.93 -1.85
C VAL A 291 -1.50 -15.04 -3.17
N ASN A 292 -0.79 -15.14 -4.30
CA ASN A 292 -1.39 -15.28 -5.63
C ASN A 292 -2.23 -16.58 -5.76
N ALA A 293 -1.84 -17.66 -5.08
CA ALA A 293 -2.56 -18.93 -5.09
C ALA A 293 -3.70 -19.02 -4.07
N ALA A 294 -3.63 -18.28 -2.97
CA ALA A 294 -4.62 -18.30 -1.90
C ALA A 294 -6.03 -17.89 -2.36
N ASN A 295 -7.05 -18.38 -1.67
CA ASN A 295 -8.40 -17.83 -1.65
C ASN A 295 -8.60 -16.99 -0.38
N ASP A 296 -9.66 -16.17 -0.36
CA ASP A 296 -10.03 -15.44 0.85
C ASP A 296 -10.30 -16.42 2.01
N GLY A 297 -9.75 -16.10 3.18
CA GLY A 297 -9.76 -16.87 4.41
C GLY A 297 -8.58 -17.83 4.59
N ASP A 298 -7.76 -18.05 3.56
CA ASP A 298 -6.64 -18.99 3.63
C ASP A 298 -5.55 -18.54 4.62
N THR A 299 -4.75 -19.51 5.07
CA THR A 299 -3.59 -19.27 5.93
C THR A 299 -2.30 -19.57 5.19
N ILE A 300 -1.40 -18.59 5.14
CA ILE A 300 -0.05 -18.69 4.61
C ILE A 300 0.93 -18.80 5.78
N ILE A 301 1.58 -19.96 5.91
CA ILE A 301 2.61 -20.22 6.92
C ILE A 301 3.98 -20.07 6.30
N VAL A 302 4.78 -19.15 6.83
CA VAL A 302 6.13 -18.87 6.33
C VAL A 302 7.18 -19.47 7.25
N CYS A 303 7.96 -20.43 6.73
CA CYS A 303 9.01 -21.10 7.47
C CYS A 303 10.18 -20.16 7.84
N PRO A 304 10.98 -20.48 8.87
CA PRO A 304 12.16 -19.71 9.25
C PRO A 304 13.10 -19.48 8.06
N GLY A 305 13.64 -18.27 7.98
CA GLY A 305 14.52 -17.84 6.90
C GLY A 305 14.38 -16.36 6.57
N THR A 306 15.24 -15.90 5.66
CA THR A 306 15.20 -14.53 5.12
C THR A 306 14.59 -14.54 3.73
N TYR A 307 13.53 -13.76 3.53
CA TYR A 307 12.80 -13.59 2.27
C TYR A 307 13.02 -12.16 1.78
N ASN A 308 13.50 -11.99 0.54
CA ASN A 308 13.75 -10.67 -0.04
C ASN A 308 12.65 -10.40 -1.05
N GLU A 309 11.59 -9.74 -0.62
CA GLU A 309 10.33 -9.59 -1.35
C GLU A 309 9.62 -8.30 -0.92
N ASN A 310 8.85 -7.72 -1.83
CA ASN A 310 7.77 -6.78 -1.51
C ASN A 310 6.46 -7.53 -1.79
N VAL A 311 5.62 -7.68 -0.78
CA VAL A 311 4.45 -8.56 -0.82
C VAL A 311 3.19 -7.70 -0.93
N TYR A 312 2.51 -7.81 -2.07
CA TYR A 312 1.21 -7.20 -2.31
C TYR A 312 0.10 -8.15 -1.84
N VAL A 313 -0.70 -7.70 -0.87
CA VAL A 313 -1.74 -8.50 -0.21
C VAL A 313 -3.12 -7.95 -0.57
N ASP A 314 -3.70 -8.54 -1.61
CA ASP A 314 -5.01 -8.18 -2.20
C ASP A 314 -6.11 -9.23 -1.96
N LYS A 315 -5.86 -10.16 -1.04
CA LYS A 315 -6.80 -11.18 -0.59
C LYS A 315 -6.88 -11.20 0.92
N SER A 316 -8.05 -11.54 1.46
CA SER A 316 -8.30 -11.58 2.90
C SER A 316 -7.65 -12.83 3.50
N VAL A 317 -6.36 -12.79 3.85
CA VAL A 317 -5.58 -13.97 4.30
C VAL A 317 -4.87 -13.75 5.64
N GLU A 318 -4.58 -14.84 6.34
CA GLU A 318 -3.62 -14.84 7.45
C GLU A 318 -2.23 -15.20 6.95
N ILE A 319 -1.28 -14.27 7.04
CA ILE A 319 0.15 -14.50 6.76
C ILE A 319 0.89 -14.53 8.10
N ARG A 320 1.50 -15.65 8.44
CA ARG A 320 2.20 -15.77 9.72
C ARG A 320 3.47 -16.58 9.63
N SER A 321 4.47 -16.21 10.43
CA SER A 321 5.65 -17.04 10.56
C SER A 321 5.30 -18.36 11.24
N TYR A 322 6.04 -19.42 10.90
CA TYR A 322 5.86 -20.73 11.52
C TYR A 322 6.18 -20.71 13.01
N SER A 323 7.31 -20.09 13.40
CA SER A 323 7.79 -20.11 14.79
C SER A 323 7.06 -19.13 15.69
N GLN A 324 6.41 -18.10 15.13
CA GLN A 324 5.84 -16.97 15.86
C GLN A 324 6.89 -16.16 16.65
N ASN A 325 8.18 -16.45 16.47
CA ASN A 325 9.26 -15.63 16.98
C ASN A 325 9.77 -14.73 15.85
N PRO A 326 9.61 -13.39 15.94
CA PRO A 326 9.99 -12.46 14.87
C PRO A 326 11.42 -12.61 14.36
N GLU A 327 12.36 -13.03 15.22
CA GLU A 327 13.78 -13.16 14.87
C GLU A 327 14.07 -14.30 13.87
N ASP A 328 13.20 -15.32 13.79
CA ASP A 328 13.46 -16.51 12.97
C ASP A 328 13.08 -16.32 11.50
N THR A 329 12.14 -15.40 11.21
CA THR A 329 11.60 -15.17 9.87
C THR A 329 11.68 -13.69 9.53
N VAL A 330 12.61 -13.35 8.63
CA VAL A 330 12.89 -11.98 8.21
C VAL A 330 12.35 -11.75 6.81
N VAL A 331 11.56 -10.70 6.60
CA VAL A 331 11.11 -10.24 5.28
C VAL A 331 11.78 -8.90 5.00
N LYS A 332 12.59 -8.85 3.95
CA LYS A 332 13.36 -7.68 3.53
C LYS A 332 12.78 -7.11 2.24
N GLY A 333 12.71 -5.78 2.13
CA GLY A 333 12.31 -5.12 0.89
C GLY A 333 13.25 -5.47 -0.26
N LEU A 334 12.72 -6.04 -1.33
CA LEU A 334 13.52 -6.33 -2.54
C LEU A 334 13.77 -5.05 -3.35
N ASN A 335 12.71 -4.29 -3.56
CA ASN A 335 12.74 -2.90 -3.99
C ASN A 335 12.75 -2.03 -2.73
N PHE A 336 13.83 -1.28 -2.56
CA PHE A 336 14.04 -0.48 -1.36
C PHE A 336 12.97 0.59 -1.19
N ASP A 337 12.55 1.26 -2.27
CA ASP A 337 11.63 2.41 -2.26
C ASP A 337 10.14 2.02 -2.11
N ASP A 338 9.84 0.73 -1.92
CA ASP A 338 8.48 0.21 -1.80
C ASP A 338 8.26 -0.45 -0.43
N TYR A 339 7.00 -0.66 -0.06
CA TYR A 339 6.63 -1.30 1.20
C TYR A 339 7.01 -2.78 1.20
N VAL A 340 7.46 -3.30 2.33
CA VAL A 340 7.69 -4.75 2.49
C VAL A 340 6.37 -5.52 2.40
N PHE A 341 5.33 -5.01 3.06
CA PHE A 341 3.95 -5.47 2.84
C PHE A 341 3.06 -4.31 2.42
N TYR A 342 2.41 -4.46 1.28
CA TYR A 342 1.42 -3.51 0.77
C TYR A 342 0.04 -4.16 0.86
N VAL A 343 -0.74 -3.80 1.87
CA VAL A 343 -2.00 -4.48 2.22
C VAL A 343 -3.20 -3.64 1.80
N THR A 344 -4.02 -4.19 0.89
CA THR A 344 -5.22 -3.51 0.34
C THR A 344 -6.51 -4.31 0.52
N ALA A 345 -6.44 -5.60 0.81
CA ALA A 345 -7.62 -6.38 1.18
C ALA A 345 -7.96 -6.26 2.66
N ASP A 346 -9.26 -6.15 2.95
CA ASP A 346 -9.80 -6.19 4.31
C ASP A 346 -9.58 -7.57 4.98
N ASP A 347 -9.69 -7.61 6.31
CA ASP A 347 -9.61 -8.83 7.12
C ASP A 347 -8.27 -9.60 7.00
N VAL A 348 -7.17 -8.89 6.73
CA VAL A 348 -5.82 -9.47 6.63
C VAL A 348 -5.17 -9.57 8.01
N LYS A 349 -4.46 -10.66 8.27
CA LYS A 349 -3.66 -10.82 9.48
C LYS A 349 -2.19 -11.07 9.14
N ILE A 350 -1.28 -10.25 9.68
CA ILE A 350 0.18 -10.43 9.52
C ILE A 350 0.83 -10.60 10.89
N SER A 351 1.61 -11.67 11.08
CA SER A 351 2.23 -11.92 12.39
C SER A 351 3.54 -12.70 12.44
N GLY A 352 4.37 -12.35 13.43
CA GLY A 352 5.55 -13.14 13.82
C GLY A 352 6.78 -12.93 12.94
N PHE A 353 6.92 -11.78 12.29
CA PHE A 353 8.00 -11.47 11.35
C PHE A 353 8.93 -10.39 11.89
N THR A 354 10.18 -10.43 11.47
CA THR A 354 11.00 -9.22 11.37
C THR A 354 10.80 -8.61 9.98
N VAL A 355 10.38 -7.36 9.91
CA VAL A 355 10.30 -6.55 8.69
C VAL A 355 11.51 -5.61 8.68
N ALA A 356 12.37 -5.72 7.66
CA ALA A 356 13.67 -5.05 7.71
C ALA A 356 14.25 -4.59 6.38
N GLU A 357 15.29 -3.75 6.45
CA GLU A 357 16.13 -3.33 5.32
C GLU A 357 15.30 -2.79 4.14
N ALA A 358 14.40 -1.85 4.44
CA ALA A 358 13.52 -1.24 3.47
C ALA A 358 13.35 0.26 3.73
N PHE A 359 12.86 0.99 2.74
CA PHE A 359 12.48 2.37 2.95
C PHE A 359 11.18 2.45 3.77
N PHE A 360 10.16 1.65 3.42
CA PHE A 360 8.89 1.56 4.14
C PHE A 360 8.59 0.16 4.68
N GLY A 361 7.97 0.05 5.85
CA GLY A 361 7.62 -1.24 6.47
C GLY A 361 6.33 -1.84 5.89
N ILE A 362 5.19 -1.51 6.49
CA ILE A 362 3.86 -2.02 6.12
C ILE A 362 2.92 -0.86 5.79
N PHE A 363 2.34 -0.89 4.59
CA PHE A 363 1.20 -0.05 4.23
C PHE A 363 -0.09 -0.78 4.58
N LEU A 364 -0.96 -0.15 5.37
CA LEU A 364 -2.26 -0.70 5.75
C LEU A 364 -3.40 0.18 5.21
N GLY A 365 -3.72 -0.02 3.93
CA GLY A 365 -4.90 0.52 3.24
C GLY A 365 -6.03 -0.49 3.18
N SER A 366 -6.32 -1.11 4.33
CA SER A 366 -7.40 -2.10 4.51
C SER A 366 -8.09 -1.89 5.85
N ASN A 367 -9.33 -2.40 5.98
CA ASN A 367 -10.12 -2.38 7.20
C ASN A 367 -10.12 -3.75 7.89
N ASN A 368 -10.36 -3.74 9.20
CA ASN A 368 -10.50 -4.95 10.03
C ASN A 368 -9.25 -5.86 10.03
N SER A 369 -8.10 -5.34 9.61
CA SER A 369 -6.84 -6.06 9.54
C SER A 369 -6.09 -6.04 10.86
N ARG A 370 -5.20 -7.01 11.07
CA ARG A 370 -4.43 -7.19 12.30
C ARG A 370 -2.95 -7.36 12.02
N ILE A 371 -2.14 -6.45 12.55
CA ILE A 371 -0.68 -6.56 12.55
C ILE A 371 -0.24 -6.84 13.98
N GLU A 372 0.32 -8.03 14.21
CA GLU A 372 0.72 -8.44 15.55
C GLU A 372 2.10 -9.08 15.62
N ASN A 373 2.83 -8.80 16.71
CA ASN A 373 4.12 -9.45 16.98
C ASN A 373 5.08 -9.34 15.78
N VAL A 374 5.24 -8.12 15.27
CA VAL A 374 6.18 -7.78 14.19
C VAL A 374 7.29 -6.90 14.76
N ASN A 375 8.54 -7.20 14.39
CA ASN A 375 9.71 -6.40 14.70
C ASN A 375 10.13 -5.59 13.47
N PHE A 376 10.14 -4.26 13.57
CA PHE A 376 10.60 -3.36 12.52
C PHE A 376 12.02 -2.92 12.79
N SER A 377 12.95 -3.27 11.89
CA SER A 377 14.38 -3.01 12.07
C SER A 377 15.00 -2.48 10.79
N ASN A 378 15.77 -1.40 10.88
CA ASN A 378 16.41 -0.78 9.72
C ASN A 378 15.40 -0.39 8.61
N ILE A 379 14.30 0.26 9.04
CA ILE A 379 13.32 0.90 8.17
C ILE A 379 13.63 2.39 8.16
N THR A 380 13.78 2.97 6.97
CA THR A 380 14.24 4.36 6.82
C THR A 380 13.12 5.39 7.07
N GLN A 381 11.89 5.04 6.75
CA GLN A 381 10.69 5.85 6.95
C GLN A 381 9.77 5.19 7.99
N GLU A 382 8.46 5.25 7.81
CA GLU A 382 7.48 4.63 8.70
C GLU A 382 7.54 3.10 8.68
N GLY A 383 7.46 2.50 9.87
CA GLY A 383 7.32 1.06 10.04
C GLY A 383 5.91 0.61 9.69
N ILE A 384 4.89 1.36 10.09
CA ILE A 384 3.50 1.13 9.66
C ILE A 384 2.86 2.46 9.26
N LEU A 385 2.28 2.51 8.05
CA LEU A 385 1.34 3.54 7.65
C LEU A 385 -0.09 3.02 7.81
N LEU A 386 -0.85 3.60 8.75
CA LEU A 386 -2.29 3.35 8.92
C LEU A 386 -3.09 4.31 8.05
N TYR A 387 -3.58 3.81 6.91
CA TYR A 387 -4.35 4.59 5.95
C TYR A 387 -5.86 4.33 6.03
N ASP A 388 -6.26 3.13 6.46
CA ASP A 388 -7.66 2.74 6.65
C ASP A 388 -7.99 2.38 8.10
N SER A 389 -9.28 2.24 8.40
CA SER A 389 -9.85 2.24 9.74
C SER A 389 -10.11 0.85 10.33
N ASN A 390 -10.49 0.78 11.61
CA ASN A 390 -10.92 -0.45 12.28
C ASN A 390 -9.83 -1.54 12.38
N ASN A 391 -8.55 -1.16 12.35
CA ASN A 391 -7.44 -2.10 12.40
C ASN A 391 -6.96 -2.38 13.83
N ILE A 392 -6.28 -3.51 14.02
CA ILE A 392 -5.68 -3.87 15.31
C ILE A 392 -4.16 -4.00 15.17
N ILE A 393 -3.43 -3.13 15.85
CA ILE A 393 -1.96 -3.11 15.86
C ILE A 393 -1.49 -3.43 17.26
N VAL A 394 -0.84 -4.58 17.47
CA VAL A 394 -0.56 -5.06 18.82
C VAL A 394 0.71 -5.86 18.99
N ASN A 395 1.42 -5.62 20.09
CA ASN A 395 2.67 -6.32 20.44
C ASN A 395 3.77 -6.16 19.37
N ASN A 396 3.79 -5.05 18.63
CA ASN A 396 4.83 -4.78 17.64
C ASN A 396 5.96 -3.94 18.27
N THR A 397 7.17 -4.14 17.77
CA THR A 397 8.37 -3.42 18.21
C THR A 397 8.97 -2.65 17.05
N PHE A 398 9.16 -1.35 17.24
CA PHE A 398 9.77 -0.45 16.27
C PHE A 398 11.15 -0.02 16.77
N HIS A 399 12.18 -0.27 15.96
CA HIS A 399 13.54 0.16 16.23
C HIS A 399 13.96 1.26 15.25
N LEU A 400 14.24 2.46 15.78
CA LEU A 400 14.60 3.65 15.00
C LEU A 400 13.55 4.12 13.97
N THR A 401 12.31 3.65 14.11
CA THR A 401 11.15 3.98 13.28
C THR A 401 9.89 4.02 14.16
N GLY A 402 8.72 4.28 13.59
CA GLY A 402 7.45 4.33 14.29
C GLY A 402 6.26 4.05 13.39
N MET A 403 5.09 4.47 13.85
CA MET A 403 3.83 4.38 13.10
C MET A 403 3.41 5.77 12.64
N LEU A 404 2.74 5.88 11.50
CA LEU A 404 2.07 7.09 11.04
C LEU A 404 0.59 6.80 10.82
N VAL A 405 -0.29 7.74 11.19
CA VAL A 405 -1.72 7.66 10.90
C VAL A 405 -2.08 8.69 9.83
N PHE A 406 -2.92 8.28 8.88
CA PHE A 406 -3.42 9.16 7.83
C PHE A 406 -4.90 8.92 7.61
N ASP A 407 -5.73 9.87 8.05
CA ASP A 407 -7.20 9.85 7.90
C ASP A 407 -7.86 8.53 8.34
N SER A 408 -7.29 7.90 9.37
CA SER A 408 -7.65 6.55 9.81
C SER A 408 -8.16 6.56 11.25
N TYR A 409 -9.26 5.84 11.48
CA TYR A 409 -10.05 5.91 12.71
C TYR A 409 -10.47 4.54 13.24
N ASN A 410 -10.99 4.51 14.46
CA ASN A 410 -11.44 3.34 15.21
C ASN A 410 -10.41 2.21 15.29
N ASN A 411 -9.13 2.58 15.36
CA ASN A 411 -8.05 1.60 15.42
C ASN A 411 -7.77 1.20 16.88
N LYS A 412 -7.38 -0.05 17.07
CA LYS A 412 -6.93 -0.54 18.37
C LYS A 412 -5.42 -0.76 18.34
N VAL A 413 -4.69 0.18 18.92
CA VAL A 413 -3.24 0.15 19.00
C VAL A 413 -2.83 -0.07 20.45
N THR A 414 -2.30 -1.25 20.77
CA THR A 414 -2.01 -1.64 22.17
C THR A 414 -0.70 -2.40 22.29
N ASN A 415 0.05 -2.19 23.38
CA ASN A 415 1.28 -2.93 23.69
C ASN A 415 2.36 -2.87 22.60
N ASN A 416 2.40 -1.80 21.81
CA ASN A 416 3.49 -1.59 20.85
C ASN A 416 4.58 -0.76 21.52
N THR A 417 5.84 -1.00 21.12
CA THR A 417 6.99 -0.28 21.68
C THR A 417 7.80 0.38 20.58
N VAL A 418 8.21 1.64 20.79
CA VAL A 418 9.20 2.35 19.99
C VAL A 418 10.45 2.51 20.84
N ASN A 419 11.58 1.96 20.39
CA ASN A 419 12.87 1.98 21.10
C ASN A 419 12.77 1.53 22.57
N GLY A 420 11.98 0.49 22.83
CA GLY A 420 11.77 -0.08 24.17
C GLY A 420 10.81 0.70 25.07
N LYS A 421 10.28 1.85 24.64
CA LYS A 421 9.23 2.63 25.35
C LYS A 421 7.87 2.41 24.67
N SER A 422 6.76 2.66 25.38
CA SER A 422 5.42 2.48 24.81
C SER A 422 5.17 3.43 23.63
N LEU A 423 4.57 2.92 22.56
CA LEU A 423 3.85 3.76 21.60
C LEU A 423 2.51 4.13 22.25
N VAL A 424 2.29 5.42 22.50
CA VAL A 424 1.05 5.90 23.11
C VAL A 424 0.12 6.37 22.00
N TYR A 425 -0.92 5.58 21.74
CA TYR A 425 -1.99 5.90 20.81
C TYR A 425 -3.25 6.29 21.60
N LEU A 426 -3.78 7.48 21.34
CA LEU A 426 -4.97 8.02 21.96
C LEU A 426 -5.99 8.32 20.86
N GLU A 427 -7.16 7.69 20.91
CA GLU A 427 -8.22 7.97 19.96
C GLU A 427 -9.53 8.29 20.66
N ASN A 428 -10.18 9.40 20.27
CA ASN A 428 -11.40 9.91 20.92
C ASN A 428 -11.22 10.12 22.43
N VAL A 429 -10.02 10.50 22.86
CA VAL A 429 -9.68 10.70 24.27
C VAL A 429 -9.76 12.18 24.64
N ASN A 430 -10.25 12.46 25.85
CA ASN A 430 -10.25 13.79 26.44
C ASN A 430 -9.46 13.80 27.75
N ASP A 431 -8.85 14.93 28.09
CA ASP A 431 -8.27 15.22 29.41
C ASP A 431 -7.22 14.20 29.86
N TYR A 432 -6.23 13.95 29.01
CA TYR A 432 -5.20 12.93 29.26
C TYR A 432 -3.79 13.52 29.29
N VAL A 433 -2.95 13.03 30.20
CA VAL A 433 -1.54 13.42 30.31
C VAL A 433 -0.67 12.21 29.96
N VAL A 434 0.21 12.38 28.98
CA VAL A 434 1.19 11.36 28.59
C VAL A 434 2.45 11.53 29.42
N GLU A 435 2.83 10.50 30.17
CA GLU A 435 3.94 10.55 31.14
C GLU A 435 5.16 9.69 30.74
N ASN A 436 5.00 8.75 29.80
CA ASN A 436 6.10 7.98 29.22
C ASN A 436 5.70 7.46 27.84
N ALA A 437 6.50 7.73 26.82
CA ALA A 437 6.31 7.21 25.48
C ALA A 437 7.62 7.20 24.69
N GLY A 438 7.73 6.30 23.72
CA GLY A 438 8.72 6.38 22.64
C GLY A 438 8.19 7.13 21.41
N GLN A 439 6.87 7.19 21.28
CA GLN A 439 6.13 7.95 20.27
C GLN A 439 4.73 8.26 20.80
N VAL A 440 4.17 9.41 20.45
CA VAL A 440 2.79 9.79 20.80
C VAL A 440 1.98 10.08 19.55
N ILE A 441 0.81 9.46 19.45
CA ILE A 441 -0.17 9.69 18.38
C ILE A 441 -1.53 9.95 19.03
N ALA A 442 -2.14 11.09 18.74
CA ALA A 442 -3.48 11.44 19.21
C ALA A 442 -4.42 11.73 18.04
N VAL A 443 -5.48 10.95 17.92
CA VAL A 443 -6.49 11.02 16.86
C VAL A 443 -7.83 11.45 17.46
N ASN A 444 -8.52 12.41 16.86
CA ASN A 444 -9.85 12.88 17.30
C ASN A 444 -9.93 13.20 18.80
N SER A 445 -8.83 13.71 19.37
CA SER A 445 -8.70 13.87 20.81
C SER A 445 -8.72 15.34 21.23
N ASN A 446 -8.94 15.63 22.50
CA ASN A 446 -8.97 17.00 22.97
C ASN A 446 -8.41 17.15 24.40
N ASN A 447 -7.73 18.28 24.64
CA ASN A 447 -7.06 18.55 25.92
C ASN A 447 -6.08 17.44 26.33
N ILE A 448 -5.27 16.98 25.38
CA ILE A 448 -4.16 16.05 25.63
C ILE A 448 -2.92 16.86 26.03
N THR A 449 -2.21 16.43 27.07
CA THR A 449 -0.94 17.04 27.48
C THR A 449 0.20 16.04 27.30
N VAL A 450 1.10 16.33 26.38
CA VAL A 450 2.33 15.57 26.14
C VAL A 450 3.49 16.35 26.75
N LYS A 451 4.10 15.84 27.83
CA LYS A 451 5.11 16.61 28.55
C LYS A 451 6.30 15.82 29.08
N ASN A 452 7.45 16.49 29.12
CA ASN A 452 8.69 15.97 29.73
C ASN A 452 9.13 14.62 29.15
N LEU A 453 8.89 14.38 27.86
CA LEU A 453 9.25 13.15 27.18
C LEU A 453 10.53 13.30 26.38
N ASP A 454 11.20 12.17 26.18
CA ASP A 454 12.31 12.00 25.25
C ASP A 454 11.85 11.08 24.11
N LEU A 455 11.58 11.68 22.95
CA LEU A 455 10.92 11.11 21.77
C LEU A 455 11.88 11.04 20.58
N SER A 456 13.12 10.63 20.84
CA SER A 456 14.17 10.56 19.84
C SER A 456 14.17 9.24 19.06
N TYR A 457 14.74 9.29 17.85
CA TYR A 457 14.96 8.12 17.00
C TYR A 457 13.68 7.40 16.59
N THR A 458 12.66 8.15 16.16
CA THR A 458 11.40 7.61 15.64
C THR A 458 11.05 8.30 14.33
N PHE A 459 10.06 7.78 13.61
CA PHE A 459 9.59 8.40 12.38
C PHE A 459 8.96 9.77 12.64
N VAL A 460 7.87 9.80 13.42
CA VAL A 460 7.25 11.02 13.95
C VAL A 460 7.32 10.97 15.47
N GLY A 461 7.85 12.02 16.11
CA GLY A 461 7.90 12.10 17.58
C GLY A 461 6.51 12.21 18.21
N ILE A 462 5.78 13.25 17.79
CA ILE A 462 4.40 13.53 18.22
C ILE A 462 3.54 13.80 16.99
N GLU A 463 2.46 13.05 16.84
CA GLU A 463 1.47 13.21 15.77
C GLU A 463 0.10 13.52 16.38
N PHE A 464 -0.49 14.65 15.99
CA PHE A 464 -1.89 14.97 16.30
C PHE A 464 -2.71 15.02 15.01
N TRP A 465 -3.70 14.14 14.93
CA TRP A 465 -4.69 14.11 13.86
C TRP A 465 -6.05 14.55 14.39
N ASN A 466 -6.63 15.61 13.83
CA ASN A 466 -7.90 16.19 14.26
C ASN A 466 -8.00 16.36 15.79
N THR A 467 -6.91 16.83 16.41
CA THR A 467 -6.78 16.98 17.86
C THR A 467 -6.67 18.46 18.24
N SER A 468 -7.38 18.86 19.29
CA SER A 468 -7.52 20.29 19.65
C SER A 468 -7.36 20.58 21.13
N ASN A 469 -7.15 21.86 21.48
CA ASN A 469 -6.99 22.35 22.84
C ASN A 469 -5.91 21.61 23.67
N SER A 470 -4.94 21.01 22.97
CA SER A 470 -3.92 20.14 23.54
C SER A 470 -2.59 20.86 23.70
N LYS A 471 -1.68 20.29 24.48
CA LYS A 471 -0.41 20.91 24.87
C LYS A 471 0.75 19.96 24.67
N ILE A 472 1.81 20.44 24.03
CA ILE A 472 3.09 19.77 23.85
C ILE A 472 4.15 20.61 24.57
N ILE A 473 4.64 20.13 25.72
CA ILE A 473 5.41 20.94 26.69
C ILE A 473 6.72 20.26 27.10
N ASN A 474 7.85 20.97 27.08
CA ASN A 474 9.11 20.50 27.67
C ASN A 474 9.58 19.12 27.15
N ASN A 475 9.33 18.80 25.87
CA ASN A 475 9.79 17.53 25.30
C ASN A 475 11.14 17.71 24.59
N ASN A 476 11.96 16.66 24.63
CA ASN A 476 13.14 16.50 23.79
C ASN A 476 12.79 15.60 22.61
N ILE A 477 12.89 16.13 21.40
CA ILE A 477 12.49 15.44 20.16
C ILE A 477 13.64 15.56 19.18
N SER A 478 14.40 14.49 18.98
CA SER A 478 15.58 14.57 18.12
C SER A 478 15.85 13.32 17.29
N ASN A 479 16.54 13.50 16.16
CA ASN A 479 16.87 12.42 15.23
C ASN A 479 15.60 11.69 14.75
N THR A 480 14.60 12.47 14.35
CA THR A 480 13.32 12.01 13.83
C THR A 480 13.19 12.41 12.37
N ILE A 481 12.40 11.71 11.56
CA ILE A 481 12.05 12.24 10.23
C ILE A 481 11.21 13.51 10.39
N ARG A 482 10.22 13.50 11.30
CA ARG A 482 9.45 14.69 11.72
C ARG A 482 9.34 14.74 13.24
N GLY A 483 9.58 15.91 13.81
CA GLY A 483 9.54 16.11 15.26
C GLY A 483 8.10 16.15 15.77
N ILE A 484 7.37 17.22 15.41
CA ILE A 484 5.96 17.41 15.75
C ILE A 484 5.15 17.61 14.47
N GLU A 485 4.10 16.82 14.29
CA GLU A 485 3.16 16.91 13.17
C GLU A 485 1.73 17.16 13.69
N LEU A 486 1.11 18.23 13.19
CA LEU A 486 -0.28 18.61 13.46
C LEU A 486 -1.07 18.59 12.15
N ASP A 487 -1.93 17.59 11.98
CA ASP A 487 -2.85 17.44 10.86
C ASP A 487 -4.28 17.74 11.30
N TYR A 488 -4.94 18.69 10.63
CA TYR A 488 -6.30 19.15 10.97
C TYR A 488 -6.47 19.53 12.46
N SER A 489 -5.38 19.92 13.12
CA SER A 489 -5.26 20.00 14.56
C SER A 489 -5.07 21.46 14.99
N SER A 490 -6.19 22.08 15.41
CA SER A 490 -6.26 23.52 15.68
C SER A 490 -6.35 23.83 17.17
N ASN A 491 -5.97 25.07 17.55
CA ASN A 491 -6.05 25.57 18.94
C ASN A 491 -5.17 24.83 19.96
N ASN A 492 -4.02 24.31 19.55
CA ASN A 492 -3.05 23.65 20.42
C ASN A 492 -1.92 24.60 20.86
N THR A 493 -1.20 24.22 21.92
CA THR A 493 -0.04 24.95 22.43
C THR A 493 1.22 24.08 22.37
N ILE A 494 2.25 24.53 21.67
CA ILE A 494 3.57 23.90 21.61
C ILE A 494 4.56 24.83 22.31
N THR A 495 5.10 24.42 23.46
CA THR A 495 5.97 25.29 24.24
C THR A 495 7.12 24.61 24.94
N ASN A 496 8.25 25.32 25.05
CA ASN A 496 9.46 24.87 25.77
C ASN A 496 10.03 23.53 25.27
N ASN A 497 9.78 23.14 24.01
CA ASN A 497 10.32 21.91 23.46
C ASN A 497 11.70 22.14 22.84
N ASN A 498 12.57 21.14 22.91
CA ASN A 498 13.83 21.08 22.19
C ASN A 498 13.68 20.11 21.01
N ILE A 499 13.80 20.62 19.79
CA ILE A 499 13.47 19.91 18.55
C ILE A 499 14.64 20.00 17.58
N SER A 500 15.24 18.86 17.22
CA SER A 500 16.45 18.86 16.37
C SER A 500 16.64 17.64 15.47
N ASN A 501 17.53 17.78 14.47
CA ASN A 501 17.97 16.72 13.58
C ASN A 501 16.82 16.01 12.84
N GLY A 502 15.92 16.77 12.22
CA GLY A 502 14.79 16.27 11.43
C GLY A 502 14.08 17.39 10.68
N LEU A 503 12.78 17.22 10.43
CA LEU A 503 11.86 18.35 10.28
C LEU A 503 11.38 18.75 11.67
N GLY A 504 11.45 20.04 12.02
CA GLY A 504 11.09 20.49 13.36
C GLY A 504 9.59 20.36 13.67
N ILE A 505 8.79 21.30 13.14
CA ILE A 505 7.34 21.38 13.39
C ILE A 505 6.57 21.53 12.07
N ARG A 506 5.64 20.61 11.79
CA ARG A 506 4.78 20.63 10.60
C ARG A 506 3.32 20.84 10.97
N LEU A 507 2.67 21.82 10.33
CA LEU A 507 1.25 22.11 10.47
C LEU A 507 0.55 22.03 9.12
N TYR A 508 -0.36 21.06 8.95
CA TYR A 508 -1.19 20.92 7.77
C TYR A 508 -2.67 21.09 8.12
N ARG A 509 -3.32 22.11 7.53
CA ARG A 509 -4.70 22.51 7.83
C ARG A 509 -4.97 22.73 9.33
N SER A 510 -3.96 23.21 10.03
CA SER A 510 -3.91 23.34 11.49
C SER A 510 -3.81 24.81 11.86
N ASN A 511 -4.91 25.38 12.36
CA ASN A 511 -5.07 26.82 12.53
C ASN A 511 -5.04 27.22 14.01
N ASN A 512 -4.74 28.50 14.27
CA ASN A 512 -4.85 29.12 15.60
C ASN A 512 -4.06 28.40 16.71
N ASN A 513 -2.96 27.73 16.38
CA ASN A 513 -2.04 27.15 17.36
C ASN A 513 -1.10 28.23 17.92
N THR A 514 -0.58 28.01 19.14
CA THR A 514 0.42 28.87 19.78
C THR A 514 1.72 28.11 19.92
N ILE A 515 2.81 28.64 19.36
CA ILE A 515 4.14 28.02 19.30
C ILE A 515 5.12 29.01 19.93
N VAL A 516 5.58 28.72 21.15
CA VAL A 516 6.27 29.70 21.99
C VAL A 516 7.36 29.09 22.86
N ASN A 517 8.51 29.74 23.02
CA ASN A 517 9.62 29.30 23.86
C ASN A 517 10.26 27.97 23.42
N ASN A 518 10.13 27.55 22.17
CA ASN A 518 10.76 26.33 21.68
C ASN A 518 12.18 26.63 21.17
N ILE A 519 13.06 25.64 21.30
CA ILE A 519 14.36 25.61 20.65
C ILE A 519 14.25 24.65 19.47
N VAL A 520 14.32 25.19 18.25
CA VAL A 520 14.23 24.41 17.00
C VAL A 520 15.56 24.56 16.28
N SER A 521 16.38 23.50 16.32
CA SER A 521 17.79 23.60 15.92
C SER A 521 18.30 22.45 15.07
N ASN A 522 19.27 22.70 14.20
CA ASN A 522 19.92 21.67 13.37
C ASN A 522 18.93 20.79 12.57
N ASN A 523 17.80 21.36 12.17
CA ASN A 523 16.81 20.69 11.34
C ASN A 523 17.08 20.99 9.86
N TYR A 524 16.72 20.06 8.98
CA TYR A 524 16.77 20.37 7.54
C TYR A 524 15.70 21.43 7.18
N LEU A 525 14.57 21.42 7.89
CA LEU A 525 13.55 22.46 7.86
C LEU A 525 13.02 22.69 9.29
N ALA A 526 13.11 23.91 9.81
CA ALA A 526 12.66 24.18 11.17
C ALA A 526 11.13 24.12 11.29
N MET A 527 10.39 24.76 10.38
CA MET A 527 8.93 24.75 10.38
C MET A 527 8.31 24.68 8.98
N GLU A 528 7.18 23.98 8.88
CA GLU A 528 6.39 23.86 7.66
C GLU A 528 4.91 24.18 7.92
N PHE A 529 4.34 25.07 7.10
CA PHE A 529 2.91 25.43 7.16
C PHE A 529 2.22 25.22 5.82
N CYS A 530 1.23 24.34 5.79
CA CYS A 530 0.43 24.06 4.60
C CYS A 530 -1.06 24.28 4.90
N TYR A 531 -1.66 25.32 4.32
CA TYR A 531 -3.06 25.71 4.58
C TYR A 531 -3.37 25.97 6.07
N SER A 532 -2.39 26.51 6.80
CA SER A 532 -2.39 26.62 8.26
C SER A 532 -2.17 28.08 8.67
N SER A 533 -3.25 28.77 9.05
CA SER A 533 -3.28 30.21 9.28
C SER A 533 -3.68 30.58 10.71
N GLY A 534 -3.38 31.83 11.09
CA GLY A 534 -3.70 32.38 12.41
C GLY A 534 -2.88 31.77 13.55
N ASN A 535 -1.83 30.99 13.24
CA ASN A 535 -0.93 30.48 14.26
C ASN A 535 -0.06 31.62 14.79
N LYS A 536 0.25 31.58 16.09
CA LYS A 536 1.08 32.58 16.78
C LYS A 536 2.42 31.97 17.13
N ILE A 537 3.49 32.49 16.53
CA ILE A 537 4.86 31.99 16.66
C ILE A 537 5.73 33.13 17.20
N HIS A 538 6.13 33.07 18.46
CA HIS A 538 6.98 34.09 19.05
C HIS A 538 7.81 33.53 20.20
N LEU A 539 8.89 34.22 20.55
CA LEU A 539 9.85 33.81 21.58
C LEU A 539 10.40 32.40 21.32
N ASN A 540 10.60 31.98 20.07
CA ASN A 540 11.29 30.73 19.76
C ASN A 540 12.73 31.01 19.33
N ASN A 541 13.61 30.03 19.49
CA ASN A 541 14.97 30.06 18.99
C ASN A 541 15.09 29.14 17.77
N PHE A 542 15.34 29.72 16.60
CA PHE A 542 15.62 29.00 15.36
C PHE A 542 17.14 29.03 15.10
N ILE A 543 17.81 27.91 15.35
CA ILE A 543 19.28 27.85 15.43
C ILE A 543 19.85 26.84 14.44
N ASP A 544 20.70 27.28 13.52
CA ASP A 544 21.49 26.42 12.62
C ASP A 544 20.64 25.39 11.84
N ASN A 545 19.40 25.74 11.51
CA ASN A 545 18.58 24.95 10.58
C ASN A 545 19.04 25.24 9.15
N THR A 546 18.93 24.25 8.25
CA THR A 546 19.28 24.44 6.84
C THR A 546 18.30 25.41 6.17
N ASP A 547 17.01 25.14 6.33
CA ASP A 547 15.93 26.07 5.99
C ASP A 547 15.12 26.39 7.26
N GLN A 548 14.76 27.67 7.44
CA GLN A 548 14.06 28.10 8.65
C GLN A 548 12.56 27.81 8.57
N VAL A 549 11.87 28.33 7.55
CA VAL A 549 10.42 28.21 7.44
C VAL A 549 10.02 28.02 5.99
N TYR A 550 9.10 27.09 5.74
CA TYR A 550 8.38 26.96 4.48
C TYR A 550 6.89 27.24 4.69
N THR A 551 6.32 28.10 3.85
CA THR A 551 4.88 28.40 3.90
C THR A 551 4.19 28.14 2.57
N TYR A 552 3.02 27.51 2.63
CA TYR A 552 2.14 27.32 1.49
C TYR A 552 0.71 27.66 1.86
N ARG A 553 0.15 28.69 1.19
CA ARG A 553 -1.22 29.18 1.39
C ARG A 553 -1.59 29.37 2.87
N SER A 554 -0.65 29.94 3.62
CA SER A 554 -0.72 30.10 5.07
C SER A 554 -0.40 31.56 5.40
N THR A 555 -1.06 32.11 6.42
CA THR A 555 -0.79 33.47 6.94
C THR A 555 -0.77 33.41 8.46
N ASN A 556 0.38 33.71 9.05
CA ASN A 556 0.64 33.51 10.47
C ASN A 556 1.16 34.80 11.15
N ILE A 557 1.19 34.78 12.48
CA ILE A 557 1.59 35.91 13.31
C ILE A 557 2.91 35.55 13.99
N TRP A 558 3.97 36.29 13.68
CA TRP A 558 5.34 35.98 14.07
C TRP A 558 5.85 36.78 15.29
N ASN A 559 4.93 37.37 16.05
CA ASN A 559 5.23 38.12 17.25
C ASN A 559 4.14 37.95 18.31
N SER A 560 4.43 38.35 19.55
CA SER A 560 3.48 38.34 20.64
C SER A 560 2.23 39.15 20.30
N SER A 561 1.05 38.70 20.73
CA SER A 561 -0.21 39.42 20.46
C SER A 561 -0.38 40.68 21.30
N GLU A 562 0.38 40.80 22.38
CA GLU A 562 0.42 41.96 23.27
C GLU A 562 1.87 42.39 23.49
N LYS A 563 2.06 43.64 23.88
CA LYS A 563 3.40 44.12 24.26
C LYS A 563 3.83 43.46 25.56
N ILE A 564 5.06 42.96 25.57
CA ILE A 564 5.70 42.33 26.72
C ILE A 564 6.71 43.33 27.28
N THR A 565 6.75 43.46 28.60
CA THR A 565 7.82 44.18 29.30
C THR A 565 8.97 43.22 29.54
N TYR A 566 10.17 43.57 29.06
CA TYR A 566 11.33 42.70 29.08
C TYR A 566 12.59 43.47 29.49
N VAL A 567 13.64 42.75 29.89
CA VAL A 567 14.92 43.33 30.27
C VAL A 567 15.98 42.85 29.28
N TYR A 568 16.64 43.79 28.62
CA TYR A 568 17.74 43.51 27.70
C TYR A 568 18.95 44.37 28.07
N ASN A 569 20.12 43.75 28.21
CA ASN A 569 21.35 44.41 28.67
C ASN A 569 21.16 45.29 29.92
N GLY A 570 20.33 44.83 30.86
CA GLY A 570 20.05 45.50 32.14
C GLY A 570 19.10 46.69 32.07
N LYS A 571 18.53 47.01 30.91
CA LYS A 571 17.52 48.06 30.72
C LYS A 571 16.15 47.43 30.47
N GLN A 572 15.10 48.08 30.97
CA GLN A 572 13.72 47.64 30.79
C GLN A 572 13.10 48.30 29.55
N PHE A 573 12.46 47.50 28.71
CA PHE A 573 11.77 47.92 27.51
C PHE A 573 10.33 47.37 27.49
N THR A 574 9.51 47.83 26.56
CA THR A 574 8.14 47.32 26.37
C THR A 574 7.76 47.40 24.91
N SER A 575 7.69 46.24 24.25
CA SER A 575 7.42 46.11 22.82
C SER A 575 6.74 44.77 22.54
N TYR A 576 6.35 44.54 21.28
CA TYR A 576 6.05 43.18 20.84
C TYR A 576 7.37 42.41 20.72
N LEU A 577 7.35 41.10 20.96
CA LEU A 577 8.53 40.24 20.83
C LEU A 577 8.28 39.18 19.77
N GLY A 578 9.20 39.06 18.81
CA GLY A 578 9.23 38.05 17.77
C GLY A 578 10.06 36.85 18.18
N ASN A 579 10.80 36.28 17.24
CA ASN A 579 11.63 35.09 17.41
C ASN A 579 13.11 35.42 17.21
N TYR A 580 13.98 34.56 17.73
CA TYR A 580 15.41 34.61 17.45
C TYR A 580 15.72 33.71 16.23
N TRP A 581 16.51 34.25 15.30
CA TRP A 581 16.94 33.56 14.09
C TRP A 581 18.47 33.63 14.00
N SER A 582 19.15 32.49 13.99
CA SER A 582 20.63 32.46 13.97
C SER A 582 21.24 33.06 12.71
N ASP A 583 20.46 33.15 11.63
CA ASP A 583 20.81 33.76 10.35
C ASP A 583 20.35 35.23 10.23
N TYR A 584 19.79 35.82 11.30
CA TYR A 584 19.42 37.24 11.30
C TYR A 584 20.66 38.14 11.23
N ILE A 585 20.72 38.98 10.19
CA ILE A 585 21.84 39.91 9.94
C ILE A 585 21.46 41.39 10.12
N GLY A 586 20.27 41.68 10.64
CA GLY A 586 19.81 43.05 10.85
C GLY A 586 20.54 43.74 12.01
N SER A 587 20.35 45.06 12.10
CA SER A 587 20.90 45.89 13.18
C SER A 587 19.85 46.22 14.24
N ASP A 588 20.31 46.49 15.45
CA ASP A 588 19.55 47.08 16.56
C ASP A 588 20.18 48.43 16.92
N ALA A 589 19.69 49.50 16.29
CA ALA A 589 20.27 50.83 16.40
C ALA A 589 19.81 51.58 17.67
N ASP A 590 18.63 51.28 18.20
CA ASP A 590 18.12 51.88 19.43
C ASP A 590 18.51 51.11 20.71
N GLY A 591 19.07 49.91 20.54
CA GLY A 591 19.63 49.08 21.59
C GLY A 591 18.55 48.45 22.47
N ASP A 592 17.33 48.29 21.94
CA ASP A 592 16.20 47.70 22.66
C ASP A 592 16.18 46.16 22.57
N GLY A 593 17.13 45.55 21.86
CA GLY A 593 17.24 44.11 21.67
C GLY A 593 16.34 43.56 20.57
N ILE A 594 15.60 44.39 19.85
CA ILE A 594 14.79 43.98 18.71
C ILE A 594 15.46 44.52 17.45
N GLY A 595 15.56 43.69 16.42
CA GLY A 595 16.12 44.10 15.15
C GLY A 595 15.22 45.11 14.42
N ASP A 596 15.83 46.17 13.91
CA ASP A 596 15.14 47.28 13.22
C ASP A 596 14.52 46.87 11.86
N ILE A 597 15.00 45.76 11.30
CA ILE A 597 14.59 45.25 9.99
C ILE A 597 13.79 43.96 10.19
N PRO A 598 12.55 43.86 9.67
CA PRO A 598 11.80 42.61 9.73
C PRO A 598 12.56 41.43 9.12
N TYR A 599 12.47 40.26 9.74
CA TYR A 599 12.93 39.01 9.14
C TYR A 599 11.85 38.49 8.19
N ALA A 600 12.18 38.38 6.90
CA ALA A 600 11.23 37.99 5.86
C ALA A 600 10.94 36.48 5.90
N ILE A 601 9.67 36.09 5.79
CA ILE A 601 9.22 34.70 5.83
C ILE A 601 8.25 34.47 4.68
N ASP A 602 8.78 34.19 3.49
CA ASP A 602 8.00 34.12 2.24
C ASP A 602 7.08 35.35 2.04
N GLY A 603 5.76 35.16 2.18
CA GLY A 603 4.73 36.20 2.09
C GLY A 603 4.39 36.90 3.42
N ASP A 604 4.98 36.44 4.52
CA ASP A 604 4.86 36.98 5.87
C ASP A 604 6.21 37.57 6.34
N ALA A 605 6.26 38.09 7.56
CA ALA A 605 7.50 38.52 8.21
C ALA A 605 7.38 38.50 9.73
N ASP A 606 8.49 38.23 10.40
CA ASP A 606 8.69 38.60 11.80
C ASP A 606 9.13 40.07 11.86
N ASN A 607 8.24 40.93 12.34
CA ASN A 607 8.49 42.38 12.45
C ASN A 607 9.24 42.77 13.71
N TYR A 608 9.51 41.81 14.61
CA TYR A 608 10.17 42.04 15.89
C TYR A 608 11.25 40.97 16.15
N PRO A 609 12.16 40.71 15.20
CA PRO A 609 13.17 39.67 15.36
C PRO A 609 14.06 39.99 16.56
N LEU A 610 14.37 38.99 17.36
CA LEU A 610 15.21 39.15 18.54
C LEU A 610 16.69 39.12 18.15
N MET A 611 17.48 40.02 18.71
CA MET A 611 18.94 40.07 18.53
C MET A 611 19.69 38.95 19.24
N GLU A 612 19.10 38.38 20.29
CA GLU A 612 19.63 37.27 21.08
C GLU A 612 18.54 36.21 21.30
N PRO A 613 18.90 34.98 21.71
CA PRO A 613 17.93 33.98 22.11
C PRO A 613 16.90 34.50 23.15
N TRP A 614 15.66 34.02 23.08
CA TRP A 614 14.54 34.57 23.87
C TRP A 614 14.78 34.56 25.39
N GLU A 615 15.62 33.64 25.88
CA GLU A 615 15.99 33.50 27.29
C GLU A 615 16.68 34.75 27.83
N TYR A 616 17.29 35.58 26.96
CA TYR A 616 17.94 36.84 27.33
C TYR A 616 16.98 38.02 27.54
N TYR A 617 15.69 37.86 27.21
CA TYR A 617 14.68 38.93 27.30
C TYR A 617 13.84 38.82 28.58
N CYS A 618 13.69 37.62 29.13
CA CYS A 618 12.77 37.33 30.22
C CYS A 618 13.43 37.19 31.61
N GLN A 619 14.68 37.61 31.77
CA GLN A 619 15.44 37.43 33.02
C GLN A 619 15.76 38.79 33.67
N PRO A 620 15.35 39.07 34.92
CA PRO A 620 16.16 39.96 35.75
C PRO A 620 17.53 39.28 35.87
N ALA A 621 18.57 39.87 35.27
CA ALA A 621 19.98 39.45 35.31
C ALA A 621 20.20 38.11 36.04
N ARG A 622 20.12 36.99 35.31
CA ARG A 622 20.38 35.66 35.85
C ARG A 622 21.85 35.62 36.28
N THR A 623 22.09 35.91 37.55
CA THR A 623 23.38 35.71 38.23
C THR A 623 23.43 34.32 38.85
N THR A 624 22.71 33.34 38.27
CA THR A 624 23.00 31.94 38.58
C THR A 624 24.41 31.67 38.06
N PRO A 625 25.37 31.31 38.93
CA PRO A 625 26.72 31.00 38.48
C PRO A 625 26.65 29.90 37.43
N LYS A 626 27.34 30.06 36.30
CA LYS A 626 27.68 28.88 35.48
C LYS A 626 28.38 27.88 36.42
N PRO A 627 28.08 26.57 36.33
CA PRO A 627 28.75 25.61 37.19
C PRO A 627 30.26 25.73 37.03
N ASN A 628 30.98 25.77 38.14
CA ASN A 628 32.43 25.76 38.11
C ASN A 628 32.88 24.42 37.54
N VAL A 629 33.50 24.44 36.37
CA VAL A 629 34.08 23.26 35.73
C VAL A 629 35.48 23.06 36.28
N THR A 630 35.68 21.98 37.02
CA THR A 630 37.01 21.55 37.46
C THR A 630 37.39 20.29 36.70
N VAL A 631 38.44 20.37 35.90
CA VAL A 631 39.06 19.22 35.26
C VAL A 631 40.32 18.88 36.03
N SER A 632 40.38 17.67 36.59
CA SER A 632 41.52 17.15 37.34
C SER A 632 41.96 15.82 36.77
N TYR A 633 43.23 15.47 36.93
CA TYR A 633 43.78 14.22 36.42
C TYR A 633 44.71 13.55 37.43
N GLU A 634 44.67 12.22 37.47
CA GLU A 634 45.58 11.39 38.26
C GLU A 634 46.29 10.39 37.35
N TRP A 635 47.63 10.31 37.46
CA TRP A 635 48.44 9.39 36.69
C TRP A 635 48.54 8.04 37.37
N HIS A 636 48.30 6.98 36.58
CA HIS A 636 48.52 5.59 36.98
C HIS A 636 49.45 4.90 35.97
N ASP A 637 49.95 3.71 36.31
CA ASP A 637 50.78 2.92 35.39
C ASP A 637 49.98 2.54 34.14
N GLY A 638 50.20 3.30 33.06
CA GLY A 638 49.64 3.06 31.72
C GLY A 638 48.34 3.79 31.37
N TYR A 639 47.78 4.61 32.26
CA TYR A 639 46.58 5.43 31.99
C TYR A 639 46.47 6.64 32.94
N ILE A 640 45.55 7.55 32.61
CA ILE A 640 45.16 8.73 33.38
C ILE A 640 43.69 8.57 33.77
N ASN A 641 43.36 8.85 35.04
CA ASN A 641 41.98 9.09 35.45
C ASN A 641 41.67 10.58 35.29
N LEU A 642 40.87 10.94 34.29
CA LEU A 642 40.39 12.29 34.06
C LEU A 642 39.05 12.47 34.78
N THR A 643 39.02 13.34 35.79
CA THR A 643 37.81 13.67 36.54
C THR A 643 37.32 15.06 36.21
N ILE A 644 36.08 15.14 35.74
CA ILE A 644 35.34 16.35 35.41
C ILE A 644 34.34 16.57 36.53
N GLN A 645 34.36 17.75 37.14
CA GLN A 645 33.41 18.11 38.18
C GLN A 645 32.73 19.43 37.85
N LEU A 646 31.42 19.39 37.72
CA LEU A 646 30.51 20.52 37.61
C LEU A 646 29.94 20.78 39.01
N ARG A 647 30.17 22.00 39.54
CA ARG A 647 29.55 22.44 40.79
C ARG A 647 28.75 23.70 40.54
N ASN A 648 27.42 23.57 40.57
CA ASN A 648 26.54 24.72 40.67
C ASN A 648 26.35 25.07 42.14
N GLU A 649 26.72 26.29 42.52
CA GLU A 649 26.52 26.83 43.88
C GLU A 649 25.23 27.68 44.00
N GLY A 650 24.39 27.69 42.95
CA GLY A 650 23.10 28.40 42.86
C GLY A 650 21.89 27.50 42.53
N GLU A 651 20.78 28.09 42.10
CA GLU A 651 19.56 27.36 41.67
C GLU A 651 19.80 26.56 40.37
N GLU A 652 18.99 25.52 40.11
CA GLU A 652 18.99 24.77 38.86
C GLU A 652 18.92 25.72 37.64
N SER A 653 19.83 25.52 36.70
CA SER A 653 20.02 26.29 35.47
C SER A 653 19.68 25.42 34.24
N ASN A 654 19.51 26.03 33.08
CA ASN A 654 19.35 25.28 31.82
C ASN A 654 20.70 24.88 31.22
N PHE A 655 21.73 24.69 32.04
CA PHE A 655 23.07 24.34 31.56
C PHE A 655 23.07 22.89 31.07
N GLY A 656 23.09 22.70 29.74
CA GLY A 656 22.97 21.37 29.13
C GLY A 656 24.06 20.40 29.56
N GLY A 657 25.28 20.89 29.80
CA GLY A 657 26.44 20.08 30.19
C GLY A 657 27.76 20.65 29.65
N VAL A 658 28.86 19.94 29.85
CA VAL A 658 30.18 20.25 29.27
C VAL A 658 30.57 19.18 28.26
N HIS A 659 31.01 19.61 27.08
CA HIS A 659 31.65 18.76 26.08
C HIS A 659 33.16 18.90 26.21
N ILE A 660 33.88 17.78 26.29
CA ILE A 660 35.34 17.75 26.40
C ILE A 660 35.91 16.98 25.22
N ARG A 661 36.78 17.64 24.47
CA ARG A 661 37.57 17.02 23.40
C ARG A 661 38.99 16.77 23.89
N LEU A 662 39.45 15.55 23.74
CA LEU A 662 40.82 15.13 24.02
C LEU A 662 41.51 14.83 22.70
N GLU A 663 42.72 15.33 22.49
CA GLU A 663 43.55 14.95 21.34
C GLU A 663 44.79 14.18 21.80
N ASN A 664 45.22 13.22 20.99
CA ASN A 664 46.29 12.25 21.27
C ASN A 664 45.99 11.34 22.48
N ALA A 665 44.82 10.69 22.47
CA ALA A 665 44.29 9.94 23.60
C ALA A 665 43.47 8.71 23.15
N THR A 666 43.57 7.60 23.87
CA THR A 666 42.75 6.39 23.68
C THR A 666 41.86 6.15 24.91
N PHE A 667 40.55 5.97 24.70
CA PHE A 667 39.60 5.71 25.77
C PHE A 667 39.79 4.30 26.34
N VAL A 668 39.69 4.12 27.67
CA VAL A 668 39.88 2.82 28.34
C VAL A 668 38.59 2.34 29.00
N SER A 669 38.02 3.14 29.90
CA SER A 669 36.78 2.81 30.63
C SER A 669 36.24 4.03 31.38
N VAL A 670 35.04 3.92 31.94
CA VAL A 670 34.44 4.90 32.87
C VAL A 670 34.15 4.19 34.21
N ASP A 671 34.29 4.89 35.32
CA ASP A 671 33.90 4.34 36.64
C ASP A 671 32.38 4.50 36.86
N GLU A 672 31.73 3.47 37.41
CA GLU A 672 30.28 3.42 37.64
C GLU A 672 29.77 4.63 38.45
N GLY A 673 28.76 5.32 37.91
CA GLY A 673 27.92 6.28 38.65
C GLY A 673 27.89 7.72 38.14
N THR A 674 28.43 8.05 36.96
CA THR A 674 28.79 9.48 36.73
C THR A 674 28.80 10.04 35.29
N PHE A 675 28.32 9.34 34.26
CA PHE A 675 28.05 9.95 32.95
C PHE A 675 26.66 9.54 32.46
N ASP A 676 25.79 10.51 32.20
CA ASP A 676 24.48 10.25 31.58
C ASP A 676 24.61 9.77 30.12
N SER A 677 25.72 10.09 29.44
CA SER A 677 26.15 9.47 28.19
C SER A 677 27.64 9.74 27.94
N VAL A 678 28.47 8.70 27.79
CA VAL A 678 29.78 8.85 27.14
C VAL A 678 29.59 8.51 25.68
N THR A 679 30.02 9.38 24.79
CA THR A 679 29.94 9.11 23.36
C THR A 679 31.29 9.35 22.74
N ALA A 680 32.09 8.28 22.68
CA ALA A 680 33.35 8.27 21.96
C ALA A 680 33.06 7.90 20.51
N TYR A 681 33.42 8.78 19.58
CA TYR A 681 33.31 8.53 18.14
C TYR A 681 34.70 8.66 17.50
N ASP A 682 35.00 7.79 16.53
CA ASP A 682 36.17 7.92 15.66
C ASP A 682 35.88 8.96 14.57
N ILE A 683 36.74 9.98 14.43
CA ILE A 683 36.63 10.96 13.33
C ILE A 683 36.93 10.30 11.97
N ILE A 684 37.51 9.09 11.97
CA ILE A 684 37.87 8.35 10.75
C ILE A 684 36.78 7.35 10.32
N ASP A 685 35.86 6.95 11.21
CA ASP A 685 34.71 6.09 10.88
C ASP A 685 33.46 6.43 11.73
N PRO A 686 32.51 7.23 11.21
CA PRO A 686 31.31 7.66 11.92
C PRO A 686 30.32 6.54 12.29
N GLU A 687 30.49 5.31 11.76
CA GLU A 687 29.52 4.22 11.93
C GLU A 687 29.83 3.30 13.13
N ALA A 688 31.04 3.36 13.70
CA ALA A 688 31.44 2.56 14.87
C ALA A 688 31.04 3.24 16.20
N VAL A 689 29.74 3.35 16.48
CA VAL A 689 29.22 3.95 17.71
C VAL A 689 28.92 2.88 18.76
N ASP A 690 29.69 2.83 19.86
CA ASP A 690 29.28 2.09 21.06
C ASP A 690 28.33 2.97 21.90
N ARG A 691 27.05 2.57 21.96
CA ARG A 691 25.95 3.35 22.55
C ARG A 691 25.55 2.91 23.97
N ASP A 692 26.27 1.96 24.59
CA ASP A 692 26.08 1.58 26.00
C ASP A 692 27.42 1.42 26.77
N PRO A 693 28.08 2.54 27.12
CA PRO A 693 29.40 2.51 27.76
C PRO A 693 29.36 2.18 29.25
N ALA A 694 28.17 2.19 29.88
CA ALA A 694 28.04 1.93 31.31
C ALA A 694 28.33 0.46 31.64
N ASN A 695 28.20 -0.44 30.66
CA ASN A 695 28.33 -1.89 30.85
C ASN A 695 29.39 -2.58 29.96
N HIS A 696 30.10 -1.85 29.09
CA HIS A 696 31.12 -2.43 28.22
C HIS A 696 32.53 -1.89 28.49
N THR A 697 33.45 -2.81 28.82
CA THR A 697 34.89 -2.60 28.58
C THR A 697 35.13 -2.63 27.08
N MET A 698 35.42 -1.48 26.48
CA MET A 698 35.88 -1.40 25.09
C MET A 698 37.23 -2.14 24.99
N LYS A 699 37.33 -3.17 24.12
CA LYS A 699 38.61 -3.85 23.89
C LYS A 699 39.58 -2.89 23.24
N ILE A 700 40.81 -2.86 23.76
CA ILE A 700 41.91 -2.04 23.26
C ILE A 700 42.24 -2.46 21.82
N GLU A 701 41.74 -1.72 20.85
CA GLU A 701 42.34 -1.63 19.53
C GLU A 701 43.19 -0.37 19.50
N GLU A 702 44.46 -0.48 19.11
CA GLU A 702 45.35 0.67 19.01
C GLU A 702 44.92 1.60 17.86
N LYS A 703 43.97 2.50 18.15
CA LYS A 703 43.86 3.92 17.76
C LYS A 703 42.43 4.45 18.01
N PRO A 704 42.28 5.49 18.84
CA PRO A 704 42.00 6.82 18.26
C PRO A 704 42.97 7.92 18.74
N ASN A 705 43.05 9.00 17.95
CA ASN A 705 43.83 10.22 18.24
C ASN A 705 42.95 11.38 18.74
N VAL A 706 41.62 11.21 18.85
CA VAL A 706 40.69 12.18 19.45
C VAL A 706 39.60 11.44 20.23
N ILE A 707 39.20 11.93 21.40
CA ILE A 707 38.07 11.42 22.20
C ILE A 707 37.16 12.59 22.51
N GLU A 708 35.84 12.40 22.43
CA GLU A 708 34.86 13.37 22.91
C GLU A 708 34.09 12.79 24.12
N LEU A 709 33.90 13.60 25.16
CA LEU A 709 33.21 13.24 26.40
C LEU A 709 32.14 14.28 26.68
N TYR A 710 30.95 13.86 27.13
CA TYR A 710 29.87 14.78 27.49
C TYR A 710 29.42 14.54 28.93
N VAL A 711 29.43 15.59 29.75
CA VAL A 711 28.93 15.55 31.13
C VAL A 711 27.68 16.40 31.22
N LYS A 712 26.52 15.76 31.35
CA LYS A 712 25.21 16.41 31.37
C LYS A 712 24.90 17.07 32.73
N GLY A 713 24.21 18.21 32.68
CA GLY A 713 23.59 18.84 33.83
C GLY A 713 24.49 19.78 34.63
N ASP A 714 23.93 20.28 35.73
CA ASP A 714 24.39 21.46 36.45
C ASP A 714 25.31 21.13 37.63
N SER A 715 25.18 19.91 38.16
CA SER A 715 25.92 19.40 39.30
C SER A 715 26.18 17.93 39.08
N ALA A 716 27.30 17.66 38.41
CA ALA A 716 27.72 16.33 38.02
C ALA A 716 29.21 16.17 38.29
N GLN A 717 29.63 14.95 38.60
CA GLN A 717 31.02 14.56 38.64
C GLN A 717 31.15 13.37 37.72
N ALA A 718 32.27 13.21 37.01
CA ALA A 718 32.49 12.19 35.98
C ALA A 718 33.96 11.82 35.89
N THR A 719 34.30 10.52 35.94
CA THR A 719 35.68 10.03 35.85
C THR A 719 35.86 9.04 34.70
N ALA A 720 36.72 9.40 33.74
CA ALA A 720 37.07 8.58 32.59
C ALA A 720 38.55 8.14 32.66
N ARG A 721 38.81 6.86 32.39
CA ARG A 721 40.15 6.30 32.26
C ARG A 721 40.62 6.42 30.81
N ILE A 722 41.74 7.09 30.59
CA ILE A 722 42.27 7.43 29.27
C ILE A 722 43.74 7.07 29.20
N LYS A 723 44.18 6.46 28.10
CA LYS A 723 45.59 6.23 27.80
C LYS A 723 46.12 7.34 26.89
N PRO A 724 47.05 8.19 27.34
CA PRO A 724 47.65 9.19 26.47
C PRO A 724 48.52 8.54 25.38
N GLY A 725 48.45 9.08 24.16
CA GLY A 725 49.24 8.63 23.03
C GLY A 725 50.70 9.08 23.09
N ALA A 726 51.59 8.40 22.37
CA ALA A 726 53.02 8.73 22.32
C ALA A 726 53.27 9.98 21.46
N GLY A 727 54.12 10.91 21.92
CA GLY A 727 54.50 12.11 21.15
C GLY A 727 54.07 13.42 21.81
N ASP A 728 53.42 14.32 21.05
CA ASP A 728 53.17 15.75 21.32
C ASP A 728 52.31 16.10 22.57
N GLY A 729 52.10 15.14 23.47
CA GLY A 729 51.33 15.28 24.71
C GLY A 729 49.82 15.15 24.50
N LEU A 730 49.11 14.89 25.60
CA LEU A 730 47.65 14.91 25.66
C LEU A 730 47.16 16.36 25.65
N LYS A 731 46.23 16.71 24.76
CA LYS A 731 45.56 18.02 24.77
C LYS A 731 44.11 17.86 25.22
N ILE A 732 43.64 18.81 26.02
CA ILE A 732 42.29 18.80 26.61
C ILE A 732 41.63 20.14 26.27
N TYR A 733 40.45 20.07 25.65
CA TYR A 733 39.58 21.20 25.29
C TYR A 733 38.23 20.98 25.97
N TYR A 734 37.63 22.01 26.56
CA TYR A 734 36.34 21.94 27.25
C TYR A 734 35.53 23.22 27.05
#